data_AF-A0A6M8W3I4-F1
#
_entry.id   AF-A0A6M8W3I4-F1
#
_cell.length_a   1.000
_cell.length_b   1.000
_cell.length_c   1.000
_cell.angle_alpha   90.00
_cell.angle_beta   90.00
_cell.angle_gamma   90.00
#
_symmetry.space_group_name_H-M   'P 1'
#
loop_
_entity.id
_entity.type
_entity.pdbx_description
1 polymer ?
#
loop_
_entity_poly.entity_id
_entity_poly.type
_entity_poly.pdbx_seq_one_letter_code
_entity_poly.pdbx_strand_id
1 'polypeptide(L)'
;MNRFIIALVMTVLIAAGGYYFISQKTPPSAPEDGPSPAAYLDMAENALATQGAILIAHADFEKARAAGQGFLEQIDSLSFPQDMIKENRFLAALKEQGIDLKKQVDQAVAGFLVTDKGNRYALMLRGNFNPAAVKTAFEQAFLIVNNGEEGGDVIFIYKNMKTCGLTPPLQMHVTNKQIIITTPDMMPQLMTRLKNAVPAEIDLSAWRSFRKTHFFSIGFMRPRETVSVIPHDALREIVRSNLDATVQTVFAGLAPDPAAIGTTALFETDIHATSAEWAAKALDRINLGRAAFRTMIAGKLPTAAEMEKSLQATQQGNILKLSVPLHAAKMDETKDALHDVGNVVLSKGDAVNTVIDKFLKQREDTVPARELPQFSENYTRDQLPAFSPGNVFIKADAAAGPFGIAVEKAALITQNDNTLTELTLKVHSEALQNIPADNLNIDDDESAVATLQISGIYDPTGQNLMAKEDCGEERNNKETPLAVQSRLEFDNGTSATRHYLEGRKTLRLIPGATLQDIAKITGRVTLHLPQNIKSVRYAVPLEHQEVKTDAMRLYFRESDEHRLKYTVEGRKNHILAVHALNAQGYVLRNRSSLVNSSAFKNQRNVSRDIQGRVAGAEIIYTEDTQPQEFPFEINGFFHHFDADTGGRKAMLMQPENPVDFPRYVQLYNFANFCGKKTRAIPLPPLQLCLKKLKYRGKKQGIETEFSLAAPASAALMGNLTGFEFVIGRYRTPQGSVELLDHQFLATELAPSGKGLPPYLTAPSISFMTPDPAGELERQKITGIIGKLVVHMPLKMSRASVRALKLGGRMEATDKSIAATITEIRQDQISFLIEGDTSRLVHLVPITAGKKILPLKNITYRYEDGKTRVTLEPVGGIPEYMELIYATEKQMLQFPFDVRF
;
A
#
# COMPACT_ATOMS: atom_id res chain seq x y z
N MET A 1 -19.57 0.00 20.38
CA MET A 1 -18.87 1.26 20.73
C MET A 1 -19.58 2.42 20.04
N ASN A 2 -19.78 3.56 20.71
CA ASN A 2 -20.69 4.61 20.20
C ASN A 2 -19.96 5.62 19.29
N ARG A 3 -20.63 6.02 18.21
CA ARG A 3 -20.13 6.86 17.11
C ARG A 3 -19.55 8.20 17.56
N PHE A 4 -20.13 8.79 18.62
CA PHE A 4 -19.74 10.10 19.14
C PHE A 4 -18.30 10.16 19.65
N ILE A 5 -17.82 9.10 20.31
CA ILE A 5 -16.46 9.02 20.87
C ILE A 5 -15.41 8.99 19.75
N ILE A 6 -15.76 8.40 18.61
CA ILE A 6 -14.91 8.32 17.42
C ILE A 6 -14.64 9.72 16.86
N ALA A 7 -15.69 10.54 16.73
CA ALA A 7 -15.54 11.94 16.31
C ALA A 7 -14.67 12.75 17.27
N LEU A 8 -14.80 12.52 18.58
CA LEU A 8 -14.03 13.23 19.61
C LEU A 8 -12.52 12.92 19.50
N VAL A 9 -12.14 11.66 19.36
CA VAL A 9 -10.74 11.25 19.10
C VAL A 9 -10.25 11.77 17.74
N MET A 10 -11.12 11.79 16.72
CA MET A 10 -10.77 12.34 15.40
C MET A 10 -10.48 13.85 15.44
N THR A 11 -11.22 14.64 16.22
CA THR A 11 -10.92 16.07 16.42
C THR A 11 -9.54 16.27 17.04
N VAL A 12 -9.17 15.46 18.05
CA VAL A 12 -7.82 15.48 18.66
C VAL A 12 -6.75 15.15 17.62
N LEU A 13 -6.96 14.12 16.79
CA LEU A 13 -6.01 13.71 15.75
C LEU A 13 -5.82 14.77 14.65
N ILE A 14 -6.88 15.47 14.23
CA ILE A 14 -6.77 16.57 13.26
C ILE A 14 -6.11 17.80 13.89
N ALA A 15 -6.37 18.09 15.17
CA ALA A 15 -5.70 19.17 15.90
C ALA A 15 -4.20 18.91 16.10
N ALA A 16 -3.81 17.65 16.39
CA ALA A 16 -2.40 17.23 16.45
C ALA A 16 -1.67 17.42 15.11
N GLY A 17 -2.40 17.30 13.98
CA GLY A 17 -1.88 17.65 12.65
C GLY A 17 -1.66 19.16 12.41
N GLY A 18 -2.22 20.04 13.26
CA GLY A 18 -2.05 21.49 13.17
C GLY A 18 -0.78 22.03 13.84
N TYR A 19 -0.25 21.33 14.85
CA TYR A 19 1.00 21.68 15.56
C TYR A 19 2.24 21.71 14.64
N TYR A 20 2.11 21.04 13.49
CA TYR A 20 3.09 20.70 12.48
C TYR A 20 4.14 21.76 12.06
N PHE A 21 3.90 23.06 12.26
CA PHE A 21 4.77 24.14 11.77
C PHE A 21 5.62 24.79 12.89
N ILE A 22 6.92 24.42 12.96
CA ILE A 22 8.06 25.19 13.53
C ILE A 22 8.24 25.17 15.07
N SER A 23 9.49 25.04 15.59
CA SER A 23 9.87 25.25 17.02
C SER A 23 11.40 25.32 17.29
N GLN A 24 11.92 26.14 18.25
CA GLN A 24 13.33 26.09 18.74
C GLN A 24 14.39 27.13 18.26
N LYS A 25 15.02 28.17 18.87
CA LYS A 25 15.24 28.90 20.17
C LYS A 25 16.19 30.09 19.80
N THR A 26 16.27 31.34 20.31
CA THR A 26 15.57 32.13 21.36
C THR A 26 15.32 33.63 20.95
N PRO A 27 16.16 34.70 21.15
CA PRO A 27 15.78 36.14 20.91
C PRO A 27 16.75 36.86 19.87
N PRO A 28 17.10 38.19 19.84
CA PRO A 28 16.98 39.33 20.79
C PRO A 28 15.81 40.31 20.50
N SER A 29 15.83 41.50 21.11
CA SER A 29 14.72 42.48 21.24
C SER A 29 14.36 43.32 20.00
N ALA A 30 13.12 43.80 19.96
CA ALA A 30 12.61 44.85 19.06
C ALA A 30 13.22 46.25 19.38
N PRO A 31 13.04 47.27 18.51
CA PRO A 31 11.78 48.04 18.54
C PRO A 31 11.21 48.48 17.16
N GLU A 32 10.04 49.13 17.23
CA GLU A 32 9.56 50.25 16.37
C GLU A 32 9.72 50.15 14.83
N ASP A 33 8.69 49.64 14.15
CA ASP A 33 7.81 50.47 13.30
C ASP A 33 6.74 49.61 12.62
N GLY A 34 5.46 49.83 12.94
CA GLY A 34 4.33 49.07 12.37
C GLY A 34 3.31 48.58 13.42
N PRO A 35 2.24 47.89 13.00
CA PRO A 35 1.20 47.41 13.89
C PRO A 35 1.75 46.45 14.96
N SER A 36 1.21 46.55 16.17
CA SER A 36 1.56 45.65 17.29
C SER A 36 1.32 44.17 16.93
N PRO A 37 1.95 43.21 17.62
CA PRO A 37 1.74 41.78 17.36
C PRO A 37 0.25 41.39 17.34
N ALA A 38 -0.53 41.91 18.29
CA ALA A 38 -1.98 41.72 18.34
C ALA A 38 -2.72 42.36 17.16
N ALA A 39 -2.41 43.61 16.79
CA ALA A 39 -3.10 44.29 15.69
C ALA A 39 -2.87 43.60 14.33
N TYR A 40 -1.64 43.14 14.06
CA TYR A 40 -1.37 42.34 12.86
C TYR A 40 -2.10 40.99 12.88
N LEU A 41 -2.12 40.31 14.03
CA LEU A 41 -2.81 39.02 14.17
C LEU A 41 -4.30 39.17 13.88
N ASP A 42 -4.95 40.21 14.40
CA ASP A 42 -6.35 40.52 14.10
C ASP A 42 -6.56 40.86 12.61
N MET A 43 -5.63 41.59 11.96
CA MET A 43 -5.68 41.87 10.51
C MET A 43 -5.49 40.61 9.65
N ALA A 44 -4.54 39.74 9.99
CA ALA A 44 -4.27 38.49 9.28
C ALA A 44 -5.45 37.53 9.35
N GLU A 45 -6.06 37.41 10.53
CA GLU A 45 -7.32 36.67 10.69
C GLU A 45 -8.48 37.28 9.91
N ASN A 46 -8.67 38.61 9.97
CA ASN A 46 -9.73 39.24 9.18
C ASN A 46 -9.52 39.03 7.66
N ALA A 47 -8.27 38.98 7.19
CA ALA A 47 -7.94 38.69 5.80
C ALA A 47 -8.30 37.24 5.41
N LEU A 48 -8.10 36.26 6.30
CA LEU A 48 -8.40 34.84 6.09
C LEU A 48 -9.87 34.48 6.33
N ALA A 49 -10.56 35.21 7.20
CA ALA A 49 -11.92 34.93 7.66
C ALA A 49 -12.99 35.44 6.68
N THR A 50 -12.99 34.89 5.46
CA THR A 50 -14.07 35.07 4.48
C THR A 50 -15.20 34.06 4.70
N GLN A 51 -16.34 34.23 4.03
CA GLN A 51 -17.45 33.27 4.03
C GLN A 51 -17.02 31.83 3.65
N GLY A 52 -15.97 31.68 2.83
CA GLY A 52 -15.43 30.39 2.42
C GLY A 52 -14.51 29.72 3.45
N ALA A 53 -14.14 30.39 4.54
CA ALA A 53 -13.22 29.85 5.54
C ALA A 53 -13.84 28.67 6.30
N ILE A 54 -13.23 27.48 6.20
CA ILE A 54 -13.66 26.28 6.93
C ILE A 54 -12.78 25.99 8.15
N LEU A 55 -11.55 26.51 8.15
CA LEU A 55 -10.52 26.27 9.15
C LEU A 55 -9.61 27.51 9.23
N ILE A 56 -9.36 28.01 10.45
CA ILE A 56 -8.31 28.99 10.75
C ILE A 56 -7.42 28.38 11.84
N ALA A 57 -6.11 28.56 11.75
CA ALA A 57 -5.14 28.11 12.76
C ALA A 57 -4.20 29.26 13.15
N HIS A 58 -3.69 29.21 14.38
CA HIS A 58 -2.82 30.23 14.96
C HIS A 58 -1.74 29.57 15.83
N ALA A 59 -0.50 30.04 15.71
CA ALA A 59 0.61 29.74 16.59
C ALA A 59 1.20 31.04 17.15
N ASP A 60 1.38 31.08 18.46
CA ASP A 60 1.93 32.20 19.22
C ASP A 60 3.30 31.78 19.78
N PHE A 61 4.36 32.03 19.01
CA PHE A 61 5.70 31.58 19.37
C PHE A 61 6.26 32.40 20.54
N GLU A 62 5.78 33.61 20.79
CA GLU A 62 6.08 34.36 22.03
C GLU A 62 5.48 33.64 23.25
N LYS A 63 4.20 33.29 23.24
CA LYS A 63 3.55 32.56 24.36
C LYS A 63 4.10 31.14 24.50
N ALA A 64 4.40 30.43 23.41
CA ALA A 64 5.05 29.13 23.46
C ALA A 64 6.46 29.21 24.10
N ARG A 65 7.27 30.22 23.73
CA ARG A 65 8.57 30.49 24.38
C ARG A 65 8.40 30.79 25.88
N ALA A 66 7.34 31.50 26.27
CA ALA A 66 7.02 31.81 27.67
C ALA A 66 6.48 30.62 28.49
N ALA A 67 5.90 29.60 27.84
CA ALA A 67 5.37 28.40 28.51
C ALA A 67 6.46 27.48 29.11
N GLY A 68 7.73 27.73 28.80
CA GLY A 68 8.90 27.06 29.39
C GLY A 68 9.66 26.20 28.39
N GLN A 69 11.01 26.25 28.44
CA GLN A 69 11.86 25.62 27.43
C GLN A 69 11.74 24.09 27.41
N GLY A 70 11.57 23.43 28.57
CA GLY A 70 11.48 21.97 28.67
C GLY A 70 10.36 21.32 27.86
N PHE A 71 9.19 21.97 27.78
CA PHE A 71 8.07 21.48 26.94
C PHE A 71 8.42 21.54 25.45
N LEU A 72 9.09 22.60 24.99
CA LEU A 72 9.51 22.73 23.59
C LEU A 72 10.70 21.83 23.24
N GLU A 73 11.64 21.63 24.16
CA GLU A 73 12.79 20.73 24.01
C GLU A 73 12.38 19.26 23.85
N GLN A 74 11.45 18.79 24.68
CA GLN A 74 10.96 17.41 24.59
C GLN A 74 10.09 17.16 23.34
N ILE A 75 9.77 18.21 22.58
CA ILE A 75 9.01 18.18 21.32
C ILE A 75 9.89 18.54 20.09
N ASP A 76 11.22 18.50 20.22
CA ASP A 76 12.15 18.41 19.06
C ASP A 76 11.88 17.18 18.16
N SER A 77 11.01 16.27 18.61
CA SER A 77 10.51 15.08 17.93
C SER A 77 9.55 15.33 16.76
N LEU A 78 8.94 16.51 16.65
CA LEU A 78 7.96 16.82 15.60
C LEU A 78 8.61 17.43 14.37
N SER A 79 9.52 16.64 13.79
CA SER A 79 10.07 16.83 12.45
C SER A 79 8.97 16.84 11.41
N PHE A 80 9.18 17.55 10.30
CA PHE A 80 8.27 17.47 9.17
C PHE A 80 8.28 16.00 8.66
N PRO A 81 7.14 15.31 8.35
CA PRO A 81 7.16 13.89 8.08
C PRO A 81 8.00 13.61 6.85
N GLN A 82 8.47 12.37 6.82
CA GLN A 82 9.65 12.02 6.06
C GLN A 82 9.48 12.13 4.54
N ASP A 83 8.26 12.29 4.02
CA ASP A 83 8.00 12.54 2.59
C ASP A 83 8.29 14.00 2.15
N MET A 84 8.43 14.94 3.09
CA MET A 84 9.04 16.26 2.84
C MET A 84 10.46 16.38 3.41
N ILE A 85 10.83 15.59 4.44
CA ILE A 85 12.17 15.66 5.06
C ILE A 85 13.23 14.74 4.45
N LYS A 86 12.91 13.56 3.88
CA LYS A 86 13.94 12.64 3.33
C LYS A 86 14.71 13.22 2.14
N GLU A 87 14.18 14.23 1.45
CA GLU A 87 14.94 14.99 0.44
C GLU A 87 15.42 16.37 0.95
N ASN A 88 15.01 16.79 2.15
CA ASN A 88 15.45 17.92 3.01
C ASN A 88 15.63 19.33 2.40
N ARG A 89 15.48 19.51 1.08
CA ARG A 89 15.97 20.71 0.35
C ARG A 89 15.53 22.04 0.94
N PHE A 90 14.26 22.19 1.32
CA PHE A 90 13.75 23.49 1.79
C PHE A 90 14.28 23.88 3.18
N LEU A 91 14.29 22.96 4.14
CA LEU A 91 14.80 23.24 5.49
C LEU A 91 16.34 23.33 5.51
N ALA A 92 17.02 22.56 4.66
CA ALA A 92 18.45 22.72 4.42
C ALA A 92 18.77 24.08 3.79
N ALA A 93 18.11 24.46 2.70
CA ALA A 93 18.32 25.73 2.01
C ALA A 93 18.04 26.94 2.90
N LEU A 94 16.93 26.95 3.66
CA LEU A 94 16.68 28.01 4.66
C LEU A 94 17.84 28.13 5.65
N LYS A 95 18.32 27.01 6.18
CA LYS A 95 19.44 26.97 7.14
C LYS A 95 20.78 27.40 6.51
N GLU A 96 21.04 27.03 5.26
CA GLU A 96 22.20 27.47 4.47
C GLU A 96 22.18 29.00 4.25
N GLN A 97 21.01 29.56 3.96
CA GLN A 97 20.80 31.01 3.85
C GLN A 97 20.68 31.73 5.21
N GLY A 98 21.02 31.06 6.32
CA GLY A 98 21.00 31.62 7.67
C GLY A 98 19.62 31.93 8.25
N ILE A 99 18.56 31.45 7.60
CA ILE A 99 17.17 31.64 8.03
C ILE A 99 16.80 30.56 9.04
N ASP A 100 16.34 31.05 10.19
CA ASP A 100 15.86 30.22 11.28
C ASP A 100 14.45 30.67 11.64
N LEU A 101 13.46 30.09 10.95
CA LEU A 101 12.03 30.33 11.18
C LEU A 101 11.65 30.20 12.66
N LYS A 102 12.39 29.42 13.42
CA LYS A 102 12.14 29.12 14.84
C LYS A 102 12.59 30.26 15.78
N LYS A 103 13.47 31.15 15.30
CA LYS A 103 13.83 32.45 15.90
C LYS A 103 13.05 33.61 15.28
N GLN A 104 12.85 33.53 13.96
CA GLN A 104 12.42 34.63 13.08
C GLN A 104 10.90 34.70 12.86
N VAL A 105 10.12 33.74 13.37
CA VAL A 105 8.65 33.81 13.41
C VAL A 105 8.20 34.02 14.85
N ASP A 106 7.41 35.08 15.07
CA ASP A 106 6.78 35.38 16.36
C ASP A 106 5.33 34.89 16.40
N GLN A 107 4.63 34.98 15.27
CA GLN A 107 3.24 34.57 15.10
C GLN A 107 3.07 33.89 13.74
N ALA A 108 2.35 32.77 13.68
CA ALA A 108 1.88 32.19 12.41
C ALA A 108 0.36 32.10 12.40
N VAL A 109 -0.25 32.43 11.27
CA VAL A 109 -1.70 32.29 11.03
C VAL A 109 -1.88 31.51 9.73
N ALA A 110 -2.74 30.49 9.73
CA ALA A 110 -3.08 29.74 8.53
C ALA A 110 -4.60 29.70 8.34
N GLY A 111 -5.04 29.63 7.09
CA GLY A 111 -6.45 29.48 6.74
C GLY A 111 -6.64 28.46 5.63
N PHE A 112 -7.69 27.66 5.73
CA PHE A 112 -8.19 26.83 4.63
C PHE A 112 -9.60 27.27 4.26
N LEU A 113 -9.83 27.45 2.96
CA LEU A 113 -11.03 28.04 2.40
C LEU A 113 -11.56 27.18 1.24
N VAL A 114 -12.87 27.10 1.11
CA VAL A 114 -13.55 26.52 -0.05
C VAL A 114 -14.08 27.65 -0.92
N THR A 115 -13.73 27.65 -2.20
CA THR A 115 -14.17 28.66 -3.18
C THR A 115 -14.88 27.99 -4.36
N ASP A 116 -15.55 28.79 -5.18
CA ASP A 116 -16.09 28.39 -6.49
C ASP A 116 -15.01 27.76 -7.39
N LYS A 117 -13.78 28.26 -7.30
CA LYS A 117 -12.59 27.76 -8.01
C LYS A 117 -11.89 26.61 -7.26
N GLY A 118 -12.60 25.95 -6.33
CA GLY A 118 -12.12 24.83 -5.52
C GLY A 118 -11.43 25.24 -4.22
N ASN A 119 -10.68 24.30 -3.65
CA ASN A 119 -10.01 24.50 -2.36
C ASN A 119 -8.86 25.52 -2.45
N ARG A 120 -8.70 26.32 -1.40
CA ARG A 120 -7.67 27.36 -1.25
C ARG A 120 -7.08 27.31 0.15
N TYR A 121 -5.83 27.74 0.27
CA TYR A 121 -5.17 27.87 1.55
C TYR A 121 -4.22 29.05 1.55
N ALA A 122 -3.92 29.54 2.74
CA ALA A 122 -2.92 30.57 2.95
C ALA A 122 -2.21 30.36 4.29
N LEU A 123 -0.91 30.65 4.31
CA LEU A 123 -0.06 30.71 5.50
C LEU A 123 0.54 32.12 5.57
N MET A 124 0.45 32.76 6.73
CA MET A 124 1.02 34.06 7.04
C MET A 124 1.94 33.92 8.25
N LEU A 125 3.25 34.10 8.06
CA LEU A 125 4.25 34.14 9.11
C LEU A 125 4.62 35.60 9.37
N ARG A 126 4.61 36.05 10.63
CA ARG A 126 5.16 37.35 11.05
C ARG A 126 6.44 37.14 11.85
N GLY A 127 7.41 38.04 11.64
CA GLY A 127 8.54 38.21 12.54
C GLY A 127 9.63 39.07 11.90
N ASN A 128 10.83 38.52 11.69
CA ASN A 128 11.99 39.24 11.16
C ASN A 128 12.76 38.40 10.14
N PHE A 129 12.58 38.70 8.84
CA PHE A 129 13.11 37.91 7.73
C PHE A 129 14.07 38.73 6.84
N ASN A 130 14.94 38.04 6.10
CA ASN A 130 15.70 38.62 5.00
C ASN A 130 15.09 38.16 3.66
N PRO A 131 14.39 39.03 2.91
CA PRO A 131 13.69 38.63 1.68
C PRO A 131 14.57 37.98 0.62
N ALA A 132 15.81 38.45 0.45
CA ALA A 132 16.74 37.89 -0.53
C ALA A 132 17.15 36.46 -0.14
N ALA A 133 17.51 36.25 1.12
CA ALA A 133 17.85 34.94 1.66
C ALA A 133 16.65 33.97 1.58
N VAL A 134 15.42 34.44 1.86
CA VAL A 134 14.21 33.61 1.77
C VAL A 134 13.97 33.21 0.32
N LYS A 135 14.08 34.16 -0.62
CA LYS A 135 13.95 33.91 -2.05
C LYS A 135 14.95 32.87 -2.55
N THR A 136 16.25 33.02 -2.22
CA THR A 136 17.27 32.03 -2.62
C THR A 136 17.00 30.65 -2.01
N ALA A 137 16.52 30.58 -0.76
CA ALA A 137 16.12 29.30 -0.16
C ALA A 137 14.92 28.64 -0.87
N PHE A 138 13.98 29.42 -1.41
CA PHE A 138 12.90 28.90 -2.27
C PHE A 138 13.43 28.46 -3.65
N GLU A 139 14.34 29.23 -4.27
CA GLU A 139 14.98 28.92 -5.55
C GLU A 139 15.83 27.63 -5.49
N GLN A 140 16.48 27.34 -4.36
CA GLN A 140 17.20 26.08 -4.11
C GLN A 140 16.27 24.87 -3.92
N ALA A 141 15.01 25.09 -3.50
CA ALA A 141 14.12 24.04 -3.01
C ALA A 141 12.95 23.69 -3.95
N PHE A 142 12.50 24.64 -4.77
CA PHE A 142 11.30 24.51 -5.60
C PHE A 142 11.56 24.90 -7.06
N LEU A 143 10.70 24.44 -7.97
CA LEU A 143 10.75 24.87 -9.36
C LEU A 143 10.04 26.23 -9.48
N ILE A 144 10.81 27.29 -9.72
CA ILE A 144 10.25 28.63 -9.89
C ILE A 144 9.63 28.74 -11.29
N VAL A 145 8.35 29.10 -11.32
CA VAL A 145 7.55 29.27 -12.54
C VAL A 145 7.58 30.72 -13.00
N ASN A 146 7.57 31.67 -12.07
CA ASN A 146 7.78 33.09 -12.36
C ASN A 146 8.36 33.84 -11.16
N ASN A 147 9.12 34.90 -11.42
CA ASN A 147 9.44 35.93 -10.45
C ASN A 147 8.40 37.05 -10.57
N GLY A 148 7.86 37.54 -9.46
CA GLY A 148 6.94 38.68 -9.50
C GLY A 148 7.65 39.98 -9.89
N GLU A 149 6.87 40.95 -10.35
CA GLU A 149 7.37 42.28 -10.73
C GLU A 149 7.86 43.09 -9.51
N GLU A 150 7.29 42.83 -8.32
CA GLU A 150 7.83 43.30 -7.04
C GLU A 150 8.85 42.30 -6.47
N GLY A 151 10.00 42.80 -6.02
CA GLY A 151 11.19 41.98 -5.69
C GLY A 151 11.08 40.97 -4.54
N GLY A 152 9.92 40.88 -3.88
CA GLY A 152 9.60 39.89 -2.84
C GLY A 152 8.73 38.72 -3.31
N ASP A 153 8.29 38.71 -4.57
CA ASP A 153 7.31 37.74 -5.07
C ASP A 153 7.93 36.59 -5.89
N VAL A 154 7.46 35.38 -5.62
CA VAL A 154 7.93 34.14 -6.27
C VAL A 154 6.75 33.20 -6.49
N ILE A 155 6.48 32.83 -7.75
CA ILE A 155 5.53 31.76 -8.10
C ILE A 155 6.30 30.46 -8.30
N PHE A 156 5.94 29.40 -7.59
CA PHE A 156 6.65 28.13 -7.55
C PHE A 156 5.72 26.91 -7.62
N ILE A 157 6.28 25.77 -8.04
CA ILE A 157 5.67 24.44 -7.95
C ILE A 157 6.64 23.45 -7.31
N TYR A 158 6.10 22.49 -6.58
CA TYR A 158 6.83 21.33 -6.07
C TYR A 158 6.49 20.10 -6.91
N LYS A 159 7.49 19.27 -7.20
CA LYS A 159 7.32 17.96 -7.82
C LYS A 159 7.32 16.91 -6.72
N ASN A 160 6.21 16.20 -6.52
CA ASN A 160 6.17 15.08 -5.59
C ASN A 160 7.11 13.97 -6.11
N MET A 161 8.18 13.69 -5.38
CA MET A 161 9.25 12.80 -5.86
C MET A 161 8.87 11.30 -5.77
N LYS A 162 7.79 10.96 -5.08
CA LYS A 162 7.19 9.60 -5.06
C LYS A 162 6.20 9.39 -6.21
N THR A 163 5.27 10.33 -6.43
CA THR A 163 4.18 10.19 -7.41
C THR A 163 4.45 10.86 -8.76
N CYS A 164 5.58 11.56 -8.90
CA CYS A 164 5.93 12.45 -10.02
C CYS A 164 4.97 13.64 -10.25
N GLY A 165 3.84 13.73 -9.55
CA GLY A 165 2.85 14.78 -9.72
C GLY A 165 3.35 16.16 -9.30
N LEU A 166 3.07 17.18 -10.11
CA LEU A 166 3.31 18.57 -9.78
C LEU A 166 2.19 19.10 -8.87
N THR A 167 2.53 19.94 -7.89
CA THR A 167 1.53 20.72 -7.16
C THR A 167 0.91 21.77 -8.09
N PRO A 168 -0.32 22.24 -7.81
CA PRO A 168 -0.79 23.51 -8.35
C PRO A 168 0.22 24.64 -8.07
N PRO A 169 0.31 25.67 -8.92
CA PRO A 169 1.15 26.85 -8.67
C PRO A 169 0.80 27.54 -7.36
N LEU A 170 1.84 27.93 -6.63
CA LEU A 170 1.78 28.64 -5.36
C LEU A 170 2.54 29.97 -5.50
N GLN A 171 2.13 30.99 -4.78
CA GLN A 171 2.83 32.28 -4.72
C GLN A 171 3.30 32.52 -3.28
N MET A 172 4.59 32.80 -3.13
CA MET A 172 5.15 33.43 -1.95
C MET A 172 5.24 34.94 -2.19
N HIS A 173 4.92 35.72 -1.17
CA HIS A 173 5.28 37.12 -1.01
C HIS A 173 6.08 37.28 0.29
N VAL A 174 7.29 37.82 0.23
CA VAL A 174 8.14 38.04 1.41
C VAL A 174 8.57 39.51 1.57
N THR A 175 8.43 40.01 2.79
CA THR A 175 9.02 41.27 3.27
C THR A 175 9.92 41.01 4.47
N ASN A 176 10.58 42.04 4.99
CA ASN A 176 11.37 41.91 6.21
C ASN A 176 10.53 41.60 7.48
N LYS A 177 9.20 41.76 7.44
CA LYS A 177 8.31 41.52 8.60
C LYS A 177 7.27 40.41 8.39
N GLN A 178 7.05 39.94 7.16
CA GLN A 178 6.10 38.86 6.87
C GLN A 178 6.56 37.92 5.74
N ILE A 179 6.13 36.65 5.80
CA ILE A 179 6.09 35.73 4.66
C ILE A 179 4.64 35.29 4.49
N ILE A 180 4.08 35.45 3.29
CA ILE A 180 2.74 34.97 2.92
C ILE A 180 2.91 33.92 1.83
N ILE A 181 2.28 32.75 1.98
CA ILE A 181 2.25 31.68 0.98
C ILE A 181 0.80 31.29 0.72
N THR A 182 0.37 31.33 -0.53
CA THR A 182 -1.01 31.01 -0.95
C THR A 182 -1.04 30.64 -2.45
N THR A 183 -2.21 30.57 -3.08
CA THR A 183 -2.32 30.41 -4.55
C THR A 183 -2.27 31.77 -5.25
N PRO A 184 -1.78 31.85 -6.51
CA PRO A 184 -1.65 33.12 -7.22
C PRO A 184 -2.97 33.90 -7.39
N ASP A 185 -4.11 33.22 -7.48
CA ASP A 185 -5.43 33.86 -7.58
C ASP A 185 -5.95 34.43 -6.25
N MET A 186 -5.36 34.03 -5.12
CA MET A 186 -5.73 34.48 -3.78
C MET A 186 -4.81 35.57 -3.24
N MET A 187 -3.53 35.62 -3.67
CA MET A 187 -2.54 36.60 -3.17
C MET A 187 -3.01 38.06 -3.30
N PRO A 188 -3.52 38.56 -4.44
CA PRO A 188 -3.96 39.96 -4.55
C PRO A 188 -5.14 40.28 -3.63
N GLN A 189 -6.00 39.31 -3.36
CA GLN A 189 -7.16 39.46 -2.48
C GLN A 189 -6.70 39.60 -1.02
N LEU A 190 -5.78 38.74 -0.57
CA LEU A 190 -5.21 38.81 0.78
C LEU A 190 -4.42 40.10 0.99
N MET A 191 -3.56 40.49 0.04
CA MET A 191 -2.81 41.74 0.12
C MET A 191 -3.72 42.97 0.17
N THR A 192 -4.84 42.96 -0.58
CA THR A 192 -5.85 44.03 -0.52
C THR A 192 -6.56 44.05 0.84
N ARG A 193 -6.97 42.89 1.38
CA ARG A 193 -7.65 42.80 2.70
C ARG A 193 -6.74 43.24 3.84
N LEU A 194 -5.46 42.85 3.82
CA LEU A 194 -4.43 43.27 4.77
C LEU A 194 -4.19 44.78 4.69
N LYS A 195 -3.90 45.32 3.49
CA LYS A 195 -3.59 46.74 3.28
C LYS A 195 -4.73 47.67 3.71
N ASN A 196 -5.98 47.27 3.46
CA ASN A 196 -7.16 48.07 3.76
C ASN A 196 -7.80 47.73 5.13
N ALA A 197 -7.18 46.85 5.93
CA ALA A 197 -7.68 46.36 7.22
C ALA A 197 -9.16 45.89 7.18
N VAL A 198 -9.55 45.23 6.08
CA VAL A 198 -10.94 44.80 5.83
C VAL A 198 -11.41 43.86 6.95
N PRO A 199 -12.61 44.05 7.52
CA PRO A 199 -13.12 43.18 8.61
C PRO A 199 -13.38 41.74 8.15
N ALA A 200 -13.42 40.82 9.12
CA ALA A 200 -13.86 39.45 8.91
C ALA A 200 -15.32 39.40 8.41
N GLU A 201 -15.63 38.43 7.54
CA GLU A 201 -16.98 38.17 7.04
C GLU A 201 -17.74 37.14 7.89
N ILE A 202 -17.03 36.46 8.78
CA ILE A 202 -17.56 35.54 9.80
C ILE A 202 -17.20 36.08 11.20
N ASP A 203 -18.01 35.79 12.22
CA ASP A 203 -17.70 36.22 13.58
C ASP A 203 -16.50 35.45 14.15
N LEU A 204 -15.48 36.19 14.56
CA LEU A 204 -14.27 35.67 15.20
C LEU A 204 -14.26 35.89 16.71
N SER A 205 -15.31 36.44 17.33
CA SER A 205 -15.36 36.80 18.76
C SER A 205 -14.97 35.64 19.69
N ALA A 206 -15.58 34.47 19.48
CA ALA A 206 -15.33 33.27 20.26
C ALA A 206 -13.95 32.65 19.93
N TRP A 207 -13.57 32.62 18.65
CA TRP A 207 -12.24 32.15 18.21
C TRP A 207 -11.11 32.97 18.83
N ARG A 208 -11.20 34.30 18.78
CA ARG A 208 -10.22 35.23 19.37
C ARG A 208 -10.15 35.08 20.89
N SER A 209 -11.29 34.86 21.53
CA SER A 209 -11.34 34.58 22.97
C SER A 209 -10.62 33.29 23.32
N PHE A 210 -10.81 32.22 22.53
CA PHE A 210 -10.14 30.94 22.68
C PHE A 210 -8.63 31.04 22.44
N ARG A 211 -8.18 31.49 21.26
CA ARG A 211 -6.75 31.54 20.92
C ARG A 211 -5.93 32.48 21.80
N LYS A 212 -6.54 33.45 22.47
CA LYS A 212 -5.85 34.40 23.35
C LYS A 212 -5.19 33.72 24.56
N THR A 213 -5.78 32.67 25.12
CA THR A 213 -5.20 31.91 26.25
C THR A 213 -4.19 30.84 25.81
N HIS A 214 -4.29 30.38 24.56
CA HIS A 214 -3.52 29.28 23.99
C HIS A 214 -2.24 29.74 23.28
N PHE A 215 -1.26 28.85 23.12
CA PHE A 215 -0.04 29.09 22.32
C PHE A 215 -0.02 28.36 20.97
N PHE A 216 -0.84 27.32 20.81
CA PHE A 216 -1.30 26.83 19.50
C PHE A 216 -2.82 26.71 19.50
N SER A 217 -3.48 26.99 18.39
CA SER A 217 -4.93 26.85 18.23
C SER A 217 -5.33 26.51 16.80
N ILE A 218 -6.41 25.77 16.65
CA ILE A 218 -7.08 25.44 15.39
C ILE A 218 -8.59 25.59 15.56
N GLY A 219 -9.24 26.22 14.60
CA GLY A 219 -10.65 26.58 14.65
C GLY A 219 -11.39 26.17 13.40
N PHE A 220 -12.21 25.14 13.53
CA PHE A 220 -13.11 24.64 12.51
C PHE A 220 -14.35 25.54 12.47
N MET A 221 -14.33 26.53 11.58
CA MET A 221 -15.41 27.51 11.43
C MET A 221 -16.64 26.91 10.73
N ARG A 222 -16.45 25.86 9.92
CA ARG A 222 -17.51 25.12 9.23
C ARG A 222 -17.22 23.60 9.28
N PRO A 223 -17.33 22.94 10.46
CA PRO A 223 -16.85 21.56 10.67
C PRO A 223 -17.39 20.51 9.68
N ARG A 224 -18.62 20.72 9.20
CA ARG A 224 -19.29 19.85 8.22
C ARG A 224 -18.64 19.85 6.84
N GLU A 225 -18.04 20.98 6.46
CA GLU A 225 -17.42 21.17 5.14
C GLU A 225 -15.93 20.77 5.16
N THR A 226 -15.30 20.76 6.33
CA THR A 226 -13.96 20.18 6.54
C THR A 226 -13.89 18.67 6.28
N VAL A 227 -15.04 17.98 6.14
CA VAL A 227 -15.09 16.62 5.57
C VAL A 227 -14.47 16.56 4.17
N SER A 228 -14.64 17.61 3.35
CA SER A 228 -14.16 17.63 1.95
C SER A 228 -12.63 17.59 1.81
N VAL A 229 -11.88 18.01 2.83
CA VAL A 229 -10.41 18.12 2.78
C VAL A 229 -9.70 16.91 3.39
N ILE A 230 -10.43 15.98 4.01
CA ILE A 230 -9.85 14.74 4.55
C ILE A 230 -9.41 13.85 3.38
N PRO A 231 -8.13 13.46 3.26
CA PRO A 231 -7.63 12.75 2.07
C PRO A 231 -8.03 11.27 2.01
N HIS A 232 -8.28 10.61 3.15
CA HIS A 232 -8.65 9.19 3.21
C HIS A 232 -10.18 9.00 3.26
N ASP A 233 -10.74 8.23 2.33
CA ASP A 233 -12.20 8.04 2.22
C ASP A 233 -12.85 7.37 3.44
N ALA A 234 -12.20 6.37 4.04
CA ALA A 234 -12.73 5.73 5.26
C ALA A 234 -12.81 6.73 6.42
N LEU A 235 -11.82 7.62 6.53
CA LEU A 235 -11.73 8.65 7.56
C LEU A 235 -12.76 9.77 7.31
N ARG A 236 -12.88 10.20 6.05
CA ARG A 236 -13.86 11.15 5.53
C ARG A 236 -15.29 10.71 5.83
N GLU A 237 -15.62 9.45 5.58
CA GLU A 237 -16.97 8.91 5.83
C GLU A 237 -17.26 8.69 7.32
N ILE A 238 -16.25 8.37 8.13
CA ILE A 238 -16.39 8.33 9.59
C ILE A 238 -16.65 9.72 10.16
N VAL A 239 -15.93 10.76 9.74
CA VAL A 239 -16.18 12.14 10.21
C VAL A 239 -17.55 12.62 9.70
N ARG A 240 -17.88 12.38 8.42
CA ARG A 240 -19.21 12.72 7.84
C ARG A 240 -20.37 12.08 8.62
N SER A 241 -20.28 10.80 8.95
CA SER A 241 -21.38 10.05 9.58
C SER A 241 -21.55 10.29 11.09
N ASN A 242 -20.70 11.15 11.69
CA ASN A 242 -20.69 11.46 13.11
C ASN A 242 -20.82 12.96 13.45
N LEU A 243 -20.75 13.87 12.47
CA LEU A 243 -20.94 15.32 12.66
C LEU A 243 -22.43 15.72 12.63
N ASP A 244 -22.93 16.16 13.79
CA ASP A 244 -24.32 16.60 13.99
C ASP A 244 -24.67 17.87 13.19
N ALA A 245 -25.96 18.21 13.09
CA ALA A 245 -26.46 19.47 12.53
C ALA A 245 -26.39 20.63 13.53
N THR A 246 -26.23 20.32 14.81
CA THR A 246 -26.19 21.27 15.92
C THR A 246 -24.80 21.90 16.14
N VAL A 247 -23.71 21.27 15.70
CA VAL A 247 -22.35 21.80 15.92
C VAL A 247 -22.07 22.91 14.91
N GLN A 248 -21.79 24.11 15.42
CA GLN A 248 -21.52 25.31 14.63
C GLN A 248 -20.03 25.49 14.39
N THR A 249 -19.24 25.56 15.45
CA THR A 249 -17.76 25.64 15.39
C THR A 249 -17.12 24.68 16.38
N VAL A 250 -15.87 24.34 16.13
CA VAL A 250 -15.01 23.62 17.08
C VAL A 250 -13.67 24.32 17.15
N PHE A 251 -13.24 24.71 18.35
CA PHE A 251 -11.89 25.23 18.60
C PHE A 251 -11.12 24.18 19.40
N ALA A 252 -9.85 23.97 19.08
CA ALA A 252 -8.94 23.10 19.83
C ALA A 252 -7.55 23.76 19.92
N GLY A 253 -6.80 23.51 21.00
CA GLY A 253 -5.51 24.17 21.19
C GLY A 253 -4.66 23.62 22.32
N LEU A 254 -3.46 24.17 22.46
CA LEU A 254 -2.55 23.95 23.59
C LEU A 254 -2.40 25.24 24.40
N ALA A 255 -2.74 25.17 25.69
CA ALA A 255 -2.58 26.24 26.67
C ALA A 255 -1.48 25.87 27.69
N PRO A 256 -0.76 26.83 28.29
CA PRO A 256 0.20 26.53 29.33
C PRO A 256 -0.54 26.10 30.60
N ASP A 257 -0.13 25.01 31.26
CA ASP A 257 -0.69 24.64 32.55
C ASP A 257 -0.17 25.60 33.64
N PRO A 258 -1.04 26.41 34.30
CA PRO A 258 -0.59 27.35 35.33
C PRO A 258 -0.01 26.66 36.58
N ALA A 259 -0.34 25.39 36.82
CA ALA A 259 0.16 24.61 37.95
C ALA A 259 1.44 23.81 37.63
N ALA A 260 1.76 23.63 36.34
CA ALA A 260 2.86 22.76 35.88
C ALA A 260 3.63 23.35 34.68
N ILE A 261 3.90 24.66 34.74
CA ILE A 261 4.64 25.44 33.73
C ILE A 261 5.95 24.73 33.34
N GLY A 262 6.21 24.61 32.05
CA GLY A 262 7.42 24.01 31.49
C GLY A 262 7.45 22.47 31.45
N THR A 263 6.51 21.77 32.09
CA THR A 263 6.44 20.29 32.06
C THR A 263 5.12 19.75 31.50
N THR A 264 4.04 20.53 31.56
CA THR A 264 2.70 20.13 31.13
C THR A 264 2.02 21.25 30.35
N ALA A 265 1.27 20.89 29.31
CA ALA A 265 0.35 21.79 28.62
C ALA A 265 -1.06 21.22 28.67
N LEU A 266 -2.07 22.08 28.75
CA LEU A 266 -3.47 21.67 28.65
C LEU A 266 -3.86 21.63 27.17
N PHE A 267 -4.27 20.45 26.68
CA PHE A 267 -4.99 20.36 25.41
C PHE A 267 -6.47 20.60 25.67
N GLU A 268 -7.00 21.72 25.14
CA GLU A 268 -8.39 22.09 25.34
C GLU A 268 -9.18 22.05 24.03
N THR A 269 -10.48 21.78 24.10
CA THR A 269 -11.41 21.82 22.97
C THR A 269 -12.75 22.42 23.40
N ASP A 270 -13.15 23.53 22.75
CA ASP A 270 -14.47 24.15 22.89
C ASP A 270 -15.33 23.76 21.66
N ILE A 271 -16.41 23.00 21.90
CA ILE A 271 -17.38 22.61 20.87
C ILE A 271 -18.63 23.47 21.04
N HIS A 272 -18.88 24.37 20.09
CA HIS A 272 -20.01 25.30 20.11
C HIS A 272 -21.21 24.69 19.37
N ALA A 273 -22.37 24.61 20.04
CA ALA A 273 -23.59 24.06 19.46
C ALA A 273 -24.75 25.07 19.40
N THR A 274 -25.76 24.78 18.57
CA THR A 274 -26.99 25.58 18.48
C THR A 274 -27.89 25.50 19.70
N SER A 275 -27.68 24.54 20.62
CA SER A 275 -28.48 24.43 21.86
C SER A 275 -27.69 23.91 23.06
N ALA A 276 -28.03 24.42 24.24
CA ALA A 276 -27.52 23.92 25.52
C ALA A 276 -27.98 22.48 25.83
N GLU A 277 -29.17 22.09 25.34
CA GLU A 277 -29.68 20.73 25.48
C GLU A 277 -28.79 19.71 24.74
N TRP A 278 -28.24 20.08 23.57
CA TRP A 278 -27.29 19.23 22.87
C TRP A 278 -25.97 19.10 23.64
N ALA A 279 -25.44 20.21 24.16
CA ALA A 279 -24.19 20.20 24.94
C ALA A 279 -24.31 19.34 26.22
N ALA A 280 -25.45 19.40 26.92
CA ALA A 280 -25.76 18.53 28.06
C ALA A 280 -25.80 17.05 27.64
N LYS A 281 -26.59 16.71 26.61
CA LYS A 281 -26.70 15.34 26.08
C LYS A 281 -25.37 14.80 25.54
N ALA A 282 -24.50 15.67 25.05
CA ALA A 282 -23.14 15.31 24.62
C ALA A 282 -22.22 15.04 25.81
N LEU A 283 -22.27 15.84 26.88
CA LEU A 283 -21.56 15.61 28.13
C LEU A 283 -21.98 14.28 28.78
N ASP A 284 -23.28 13.99 28.87
CA ASP A 284 -23.82 12.72 29.37
C ASP A 284 -23.30 11.53 28.55
N ARG A 285 -23.30 11.65 27.21
CA ARG A 285 -22.76 10.63 26.31
C ARG A 285 -21.25 10.41 26.47
N ILE A 286 -20.49 11.46 26.78
CA ILE A 286 -19.06 11.36 27.09
C ILE A 286 -18.87 10.65 28.43
N ASN A 287 -19.59 11.03 29.48
CA ASN A 287 -19.47 10.41 30.80
C ASN A 287 -19.88 8.92 30.80
N LEU A 288 -20.98 8.57 30.14
CA LEU A 288 -21.38 7.18 29.89
C LEU A 288 -20.36 6.45 29.01
N GLY A 289 -19.82 7.14 27.99
CA GLY A 289 -18.77 6.64 27.10
C GLY A 289 -17.48 6.29 27.83
N ARG A 290 -17.04 7.14 28.77
CA ARG A 290 -15.87 6.95 29.64
C ARG A 290 -16.02 5.70 30.50
N ALA A 291 -17.18 5.48 31.12
CA ALA A 291 -17.43 4.26 31.90
C ALA A 291 -17.32 2.97 31.06
N ALA A 292 -17.87 2.99 29.84
CA ALA A 292 -17.73 1.88 28.89
C ALA A 292 -16.28 1.71 28.37
N PHE A 293 -15.58 2.82 28.13
CA PHE A 293 -14.19 2.84 27.65
C PHE A 293 -13.22 2.32 28.72
N ARG A 294 -13.33 2.75 29.98
CA ARG A 294 -12.60 2.18 31.14
C ARG A 294 -12.67 0.65 31.15
N THR A 295 -13.87 0.10 30.98
CA THR A 295 -14.11 -1.35 30.98
C THR A 295 -13.48 -2.06 29.77
N MET A 296 -13.22 -1.34 28.67
CA MET A 296 -12.62 -1.88 27.44
C MET A 296 -11.09 -1.78 27.42
N ILE A 297 -10.51 -0.71 27.97
CA ILE A 297 -9.07 -0.42 27.89
C ILE A 297 -8.27 -0.62 29.19
N ALA A 298 -8.92 -0.78 30.36
CA ALA A 298 -8.22 -1.13 31.60
C ALA A 298 -7.48 -2.46 31.44
N GLY A 299 -6.18 -2.48 31.74
CA GLY A 299 -5.31 -3.63 31.50
C GLY A 299 -5.03 -3.91 30.01
N LYS A 300 -5.36 -2.99 29.10
CA LYS A 300 -5.02 -3.09 27.66
C LYS A 300 -4.23 -1.90 27.13
N LEU A 301 -4.55 -0.66 27.52
CA LEU A 301 -3.81 0.55 27.13
C LEU A 301 -3.66 1.50 28.35
N PRO A 302 -2.59 1.37 29.16
CA PRO A 302 -2.42 2.14 30.39
C PRO A 302 -2.45 3.66 30.18
N THR A 303 -1.68 4.18 29.21
CA THR A 303 -1.64 5.61 28.88
C THR A 303 -3.01 6.13 28.43
N ALA A 304 -3.78 5.35 27.67
CA ALA A 304 -5.15 5.73 27.30
C ALA A 304 -6.11 5.78 28.52
N ALA A 305 -5.86 4.97 29.55
CA ALA A 305 -6.61 5.00 30.80
C ALA A 305 -6.18 6.16 31.73
N GLU A 306 -4.91 6.56 31.69
CA GLU A 306 -4.40 7.76 32.34
C GLU A 306 -4.99 9.03 31.69
N MET A 307 -4.94 9.12 30.36
CA MET A 307 -5.60 10.18 29.60
C MET A 307 -7.11 10.24 29.89
N GLU A 308 -7.82 9.09 29.89
CA GLU A 308 -9.24 9.06 30.24
C GLU A 308 -9.50 9.55 31.68
N LYS A 309 -8.69 9.17 32.68
CA LYS A 309 -8.82 9.69 34.05
C LYS A 309 -8.66 11.21 34.07
N SER A 310 -7.67 11.72 33.34
CA SER A 310 -7.31 13.14 33.31
C SER A 310 -8.29 14.01 32.51
N LEU A 311 -9.05 13.42 31.59
CA LEU A 311 -10.04 14.13 30.76
C LEU A 311 -11.08 14.83 31.64
N GLN A 312 -11.10 16.15 31.58
CA GLN A 312 -12.17 16.97 32.11
C GLN A 312 -13.16 17.25 30.97
N ALA A 313 -14.45 17.13 31.25
CA ALA A 313 -15.52 17.47 30.33
C ALA A 313 -16.57 18.28 31.10
N THR A 314 -16.88 19.48 30.63
CA THR A 314 -17.80 20.41 31.29
C THR A 314 -18.70 21.10 30.27
N GLN A 315 -19.81 21.67 30.73
CA GLN A 315 -20.74 22.42 29.89
C GLN A 315 -20.80 23.86 30.37
N GLN A 316 -20.76 24.80 29.43
CA GLN A 316 -21.02 26.22 29.66
C GLN A 316 -22.07 26.71 28.65
N GLY A 317 -23.35 26.66 29.04
CA GLY A 317 -24.46 26.99 28.15
C GLY A 317 -24.53 26.05 26.94
N ASN A 318 -24.36 26.59 25.73
CA ASN A 318 -24.31 25.84 24.48
C ASN A 318 -22.90 25.38 24.06
N ILE A 319 -21.88 25.60 24.90
CA ILE A 319 -20.51 25.15 24.68
C ILE A 319 -20.26 23.89 25.52
N LEU A 320 -19.75 22.85 24.87
CA LEU A 320 -19.17 21.68 25.51
C LEU A 320 -17.65 21.83 25.52
N LYS A 321 -17.05 21.86 26.71
CA LYS A 321 -15.61 22.05 26.91
C LYS A 321 -14.95 20.74 27.31
N LEU A 322 -13.78 20.49 26.73
CA LEU A 322 -12.95 19.32 27.01
C LEU A 322 -11.54 19.82 27.33
N SER A 323 -10.89 19.29 28.38
CA SER A 323 -9.51 19.63 28.72
C SER A 323 -8.75 18.38 29.17
N VAL A 324 -7.53 18.21 28.69
CA VAL A 324 -6.65 17.06 28.98
C VAL A 324 -5.23 17.57 29.24
N PRO A 325 -4.63 17.35 30.43
CA PRO A 325 -3.23 17.67 30.66
C PRO A 325 -2.32 16.71 29.87
N LEU A 326 -1.41 17.28 29.09
CA LEU A 326 -0.40 16.56 28.32
C LEU A 326 0.98 16.82 28.93
N HIS A 327 1.51 15.84 29.65
CA HIS A 327 2.88 15.87 30.18
C HIS A 327 3.89 15.68 29.05
N ALA A 328 4.88 16.58 28.96
CA ALA A 328 5.87 16.59 27.88
C ALA A 328 6.60 15.24 27.73
N ALA A 329 7.02 14.65 28.85
CA ALA A 329 7.73 13.37 28.89
C ALA A 329 6.88 12.16 28.43
N LYS A 330 5.55 12.28 28.35
CA LYS A 330 4.62 11.24 27.88
C LYS A 330 4.00 11.56 26.51
N MET A 331 4.46 12.60 25.80
CA MET A 331 3.83 13.06 24.56
C MET A 331 3.84 12.00 23.44
N ASP A 332 4.96 11.26 23.28
CA ASP A 332 5.03 10.15 22.31
C ASP A 332 4.11 8.97 22.70
N GLU A 333 3.93 8.68 24.00
CA GLU A 333 3.02 7.61 24.46
C GLU A 333 1.54 8.00 24.33
N THR A 334 1.24 9.29 24.57
CA THR A 334 -0.06 9.91 24.28
C THR A 334 -0.42 9.76 22.79
N LYS A 335 0.54 10.03 21.91
CA LYS A 335 0.40 9.93 20.46
C LYS A 335 0.18 8.49 19.99
N ASP A 336 0.96 7.55 20.51
CA ASP A 336 0.74 6.10 20.33
C ASP A 336 -0.68 5.71 20.79
N ALA A 337 -1.07 6.08 22.00
CA ALA A 337 -2.36 5.70 22.59
C ALA A 337 -3.57 6.22 21.79
N LEU A 338 -3.49 7.45 21.25
CA LEU A 338 -4.52 8.00 20.38
C LEU A 338 -4.62 7.25 19.03
N HIS A 339 -3.49 6.84 18.47
CA HIS A 339 -3.42 6.04 17.24
C HIS A 339 -3.94 4.60 17.45
N ASP A 340 -3.54 3.96 18.55
CA ASP A 340 -3.97 2.61 18.92
C ASP A 340 -5.49 2.56 19.20
N VAL A 341 -6.04 3.57 19.87
CA VAL A 341 -7.49 3.74 20.04
C VAL A 341 -8.18 3.92 18.68
N GLY A 342 -7.61 4.73 17.77
CA GLY A 342 -8.10 4.86 16.39
C GLY A 342 -8.19 3.52 15.67
N ASN A 343 -7.14 2.71 15.73
CA ASN A 343 -7.10 1.41 15.04
C ASN A 343 -8.04 0.37 15.66
N VAL A 344 -8.14 0.30 17.00
CA VAL A 344 -9.12 -0.56 17.72
C VAL A 344 -10.57 -0.15 17.43
N VAL A 345 -10.82 1.14 17.15
CA VAL A 345 -12.13 1.66 16.73
C VAL A 345 -12.45 1.32 15.26
N LEU A 346 -11.44 1.28 14.40
CA LEU A 346 -11.56 0.95 12.97
C LEU A 346 -11.70 -0.56 12.73
N SER A 347 -11.07 -1.40 13.55
CA SER A 347 -11.11 -2.87 13.46
C SER A 347 -12.46 -3.46 13.89
N LYS A 348 -13.50 -3.26 13.07
CA LYS A 348 -14.83 -3.86 13.26
C LYS A 348 -14.83 -5.36 12.91
N GLY A 349 -14.28 -6.19 13.79
CA GLY A 349 -14.30 -7.65 13.68
C GLY A 349 -14.17 -8.36 15.02
N ASP A 350 -15.00 -9.39 15.22
CA ASP A 350 -14.86 -10.51 16.16
C ASP A 350 -14.51 -10.22 17.63
N ALA A 351 -15.55 -9.84 18.38
CA ALA A 351 -15.56 -9.95 19.85
C ALA A 351 -15.28 -11.37 20.38
N VAL A 352 -15.43 -12.41 19.54
CA VAL A 352 -15.18 -13.83 19.86
C VAL A 352 -13.74 -14.06 20.34
N ASN A 353 -12.75 -13.39 19.72
CA ASN A 353 -11.35 -13.50 20.13
C ASN A 353 -11.12 -13.04 21.57
N THR A 354 -11.90 -12.07 22.07
CA THR A 354 -11.78 -11.51 23.43
C THR A 354 -12.03 -12.53 24.54
N VAL A 355 -12.80 -13.60 24.27
CA VAL A 355 -13.06 -14.68 25.23
C VAL A 355 -11.91 -15.69 25.23
N ILE A 356 -11.39 -16.03 24.04
CA ILE A 356 -10.25 -16.93 23.86
C ILE A 356 -8.97 -16.30 24.44
N ASP A 357 -8.76 -15.00 24.23
CA ASP A 357 -7.70 -14.19 24.85
C ASP A 357 -7.55 -14.45 26.35
N LYS A 358 -8.67 -14.42 27.08
CA LYS A 358 -8.68 -14.51 28.54
C LYS A 358 -8.39 -15.93 29.05
N PHE A 359 -8.62 -16.94 28.21
CA PHE A 359 -8.32 -18.35 28.51
C PHE A 359 -6.88 -18.73 28.17
N LEU A 360 -6.30 -18.13 27.12
CA LEU A 360 -4.93 -18.42 26.69
C LEU A 360 -3.87 -17.65 27.48
N LYS A 361 -4.12 -16.41 27.93
CA LYS A 361 -3.13 -15.63 28.71
C LYS A 361 -2.69 -16.29 30.03
N GLN A 362 -3.44 -17.25 30.54
CA GLN A 362 -3.08 -18.01 31.76
C GLN A 362 -2.20 -19.24 31.51
N ARG A 363 -1.99 -19.65 30.24
CA ARG A 363 -1.09 -20.75 29.89
C ARG A 363 0.24 -20.17 29.44
N GLU A 364 1.27 -20.42 30.24
CA GLU A 364 2.64 -20.13 29.85
C GLU A 364 3.07 -21.07 28.71
N ASP A 365 3.60 -20.51 27.64
CA ASP A 365 4.17 -21.21 26.50
C ASP A 365 5.55 -20.64 26.17
N THR A 366 6.55 -21.52 26.18
CA THR A 366 7.95 -21.16 25.95
C THR A 366 8.40 -21.58 24.56
N VAL A 367 9.34 -20.83 23.98
CA VAL A 367 10.01 -21.20 22.74
C VAL A 367 11.22 -22.06 23.11
N PRO A 368 11.29 -23.34 22.69
CA PRO A 368 12.46 -24.18 22.91
C PRO A 368 13.72 -23.53 22.33
N ALA A 369 14.85 -23.61 23.04
CA ALA A 369 16.08 -22.91 22.64
C ALA A 369 16.62 -23.26 21.24
N ARG A 370 16.23 -24.42 20.68
CA ARG A 370 16.53 -24.85 19.30
C ARG A 370 15.70 -24.16 18.21
N GLU A 371 14.54 -23.60 18.56
CA GLU A 371 13.64 -22.87 17.65
C GLU A 371 13.98 -21.37 17.59
N LEU A 372 14.78 -20.88 18.54
CA LEU A 372 15.32 -19.52 18.55
C LEU A 372 16.39 -19.33 17.45
N PRO A 373 16.49 -18.13 16.84
CA PRO A 373 17.60 -17.79 15.96
C PRO A 373 18.94 -17.88 16.71
N GLN A 374 19.96 -18.40 16.05
CA GLN A 374 21.33 -18.41 16.58
C GLN A 374 22.13 -17.24 16.03
N PHE A 375 22.91 -16.61 16.90
CA PHE A 375 23.76 -15.46 16.59
C PHE A 375 25.21 -15.80 16.90
N SER A 376 26.13 -15.40 16.01
CA SER A 376 27.56 -15.70 16.09
C SER A 376 28.38 -14.42 16.02
N GLU A 377 29.15 -14.14 17.07
CA GLU A 377 30.00 -12.94 17.18
C GLU A 377 31.02 -12.83 16.03
N ASN A 378 31.49 -13.98 15.52
CA ASN A 378 32.53 -14.10 14.51
C ASN A 378 31.96 -14.56 13.15
N TYR A 379 30.83 -14.00 12.71
CA TYR A 379 30.27 -14.26 11.38
C TYR A 379 30.83 -13.25 10.37
N THR A 380 31.56 -13.77 9.39
CA THR A 380 32.32 -13.00 8.40
C THR A 380 31.90 -13.37 6.97
N ARG A 381 32.38 -12.61 5.98
CA ARG A 381 32.10 -12.82 4.54
C ARG A 381 32.33 -14.28 4.11
N ASP A 382 33.39 -14.91 4.62
CA ASP A 382 33.85 -16.23 4.19
C ASP A 382 33.01 -17.40 4.77
N GLN A 383 32.13 -17.11 5.73
CA GLN A 383 31.17 -18.06 6.30
C GLN A 383 29.75 -17.89 5.72
N LEU A 384 29.56 -16.98 4.77
CA LEU A 384 28.30 -16.87 4.02
C LEU A 384 28.15 -18.11 3.11
N PRO A 385 26.99 -18.77 3.08
CA PRO A 385 26.74 -19.83 2.11
C PRO A 385 26.82 -19.28 0.69
N ALA A 386 27.34 -20.07 -0.25
CA ALA A 386 27.18 -19.78 -1.67
C ALA A 386 25.73 -20.10 -2.08
N PHE A 387 25.15 -19.28 -2.97
CA PHE A 387 23.80 -19.50 -3.47
C PHE A 387 23.66 -20.86 -4.18
N SER A 388 22.61 -21.63 -3.87
CA SER A 388 22.38 -22.95 -4.44
C SER A 388 21.59 -22.87 -5.74
N PRO A 389 22.11 -23.38 -6.88
CA PRO A 389 21.33 -23.48 -8.12
C PRO A 389 20.08 -24.38 -8.01
N GLY A 390 19.98 -25.19 -6.95
CA GLY A 390 18.81 -26.02 -6.63
C GLY A 390 17.77 -25.34 -5.71
N ASN A 391 17.93 -24.04 -5.39
CA ASN A 391 17.03 -23.32 -4.51
C ASN A 391 15.59 -23.24 -5.09
N VAL A 392 14.61 -23.72 -4.33
CA VAL A 392 13.21 -23.84 -4.80
C VAL A 392 12.45 -22.51 -4.86
N PHE A 393 13.01 -21.41 -4.33
CA PHE A 393 12.34 -20.11 -4.22
C PHE A 393 12.74 -19.12 -5.32
N ILE A 394 13.85 -19.36 -6.02
CA ILE A 394 14.24 -18.63 -7.23
C ILE A 394 15.08 -19.52 -8.15
N LYS A 395 14.69 -19.64 -9.42
CA LYS A 395 15.60 -20.07 -10.49
C LYS A 395 16.40 -18.84 -10.89
N ALA A 396 17.73 -18.84 -10.68
CA ALA A 396 18.56 -17.63 -10.74
C ALA A 396 19.33 -17.51 -12.07
N ASP A 397 19.24 -16.35 -12.74
CA ASP A 397 20.03 -16.04 -13.94
C ASP A 397 21.50 -15.70 -13.59
N ALA A 398 21.75 -15.20 -12.37
CA ALA A 398 23.08 -14.99 -11.82
C ALA A 398 23.13 -15.27 -10.31
N ALA A 399 24.32 -15.59 -9.80
CA ALA A 399 24.58 -15.79 -8.37
C ALA A 399 25.74 -14.89 -7.91
N ALA A 400 25.62 -14.28 -6.74
CA ALA A 400 26.65 -13.42 -6.14
C ALA A 400 26.71 -13.63 -4.62
N GLY A 401 27.70 -14.38 -4.16
CA GLY A 401 27.79 -14.83 -2.77
C GLY A 401 26.55 -15.65 -2.37
N PRO A 402 25.82 -15.27 -1.31
CA PRO A 402 24.61 -15.96 -0.88
C PRO A 402 23.35 -15.61 -1.70
N PHE A 403 23.43 -14.67 -2.65
CA PHE A 403 22.27 -14.15 -3.38
C PHE A 403 22.12 -14.78 -4.76
N GLY A 404 20.93 -15.28 -5.07
CA GLY A 404 20.46 -15.58 -6.42
C GLY A 404 19.64 -14.41 -6.96
N ILE A 405 19.95 -13.97 -8.18
CA ILE A 405 19.30 -12.86 -8.88
C ILE A 405 18.69 -13.39 -10.18
N ALA A 406 17.47 -12.99 -10.50
CA ALA A 406 16.79 -13.41 -11.72
C ALA A 406 15.89 -12.33 -12.33
N VAL A 407 15.62 -12.43 -13.63
CA VAL A 407 14.49 -11.73 -14.26
C VAL A 407 13.22 -12.54 -13.95
N GLU A 408 12.39 -12.03 -13.04
CA GLU A 408 11.10 -12.64 -12.70
C GLU A 408 10.06 -12.39 -13.80
N LYS A 409 10.11 -11.20 -14.41
CA LYS A 409 9.15 -10.72 -15.40
C LYS A 409 9.79 -9.70 -16.37
N ALA A 410 9.32 -9.70 -17.61
CA ALA A 410 9.45 -8.60 -18.57
C ALA A 410 8.07 -8.34 -19.21
N ALA A 411 7.61 -7.09 -19.27
CA ALA A 411 6.30 -6.73 -19.81
C ALA A 411 6.29 -5.40 -20.58
N LEU A 412 5.28 -5.22 -21.42
CA LEU A 412 4.95 -3.93 -22.01
C LEU A 412 3.97 -3.17 -21.11
N ILE A 413 4.32 -1.93 -20.77
CA ILE A 413 3.45 -0.98 -20.08
C ILE A 413 3.17 0.23 -21.00
N THR A 414 2.06 0.93 -20.74
CA THR A 414 1.76 2.21 -21.40
C THR A 414 1.86 3.33 -20.39
N GLN A 415 2.72 4.31 -20.65
CA GLN A 415 2.96 5.46 -19.78
C GLN A 415 3.08 6.72 -20.64
N ASN A 416 2.22 7.72 -20.38
CA ASN A 416 2.12 8.96 -21.17
C ASN A 416 2.06 8.67 -22.68
N ASP A 417 1.11 7.81 -23.07
CA ASP A 417 0.85 7.28 -24.43
C ASP A 417 2.02 6.54 -25.12
N ASN A 418 3.20 6.46 -24.49
CA ASN A 418 4.31 5.65 -24.97
C ASN A 418 4.23 4.22 -24.42
N THR A 419 4.51 3.24 -25.27
CA THR A 419 4.75 1.85 -24.84
C THR A 419 6.21 1.70 -24.40
N LEU A 420 6.43 1.26 -23.18
CA LEU A 420 7.76 1.03 -22.60
C LEU A 420 7.95 -0.43 -22.20
N THR A 421 9.19 -0.91 -22.26
CA THR A 421 9.59 -2.19 -21.68
C THR A 421 9.87 -2.01 -20.19
N GLU A 422 9.13 -2.75 -19.36
CA GLU A 422 9.35 -2.83 -17.92
C GLU A 422 9.84 -4.24 -17.54
N LEU A 423 10.88 -4.30 -16.69
CA LEU A 423 11.50 -5.53 -16.21
C LEU A 423 11.35 -5.60 -14.69
N THR A 424 11.11 -6.79 -14.14
CA THR A 424 11.16 -7.03 -12.70
C THR A 424 12.29 -8.02 -12.41
N LEU A 425 13.31 -7.55 -11.70
CA LEU A 425 14.32 -8.42 -11.11
C LEU A 425 13.83 -8.90 -9.74
N LYS A 426 14.03 -10.18 -9.44
CA LYS A 426 13.87 -10.76 -8.09
C LYS A 426 15.24 -11.16 -7.55
N VAL A 427 15.42 -10.96 -6.25
CA VAL A 427 16.56 -11.46 -5.48
C VAL A 427 16.05 -12.34 -4.34
N HIS A 428 16.73 -13.47 -4.11
CA HIS A 428 16.56 -14.29 -2.91
C HIS A 428 17.94 -14.70 -2.38
N SER A 429 18.15 -14.64 -1.07
CA SER A 429 19.35 -15.24 -0.46
C SER A 429 19.15 -16.72 -0.15
N GLU A 430 20.23 -17.41 0.17
CA GLU A 430 20.19 -18.59 1.05
C GLU A 430 19.85 -18.23 2.50
N ALA A 431 19.76 -19.24 3.37
CA ALA A 431 19.60 -19.02 4.82
C ALA A 431 20.84 -18.32 5.39
N LEU A 432 20.66 -17.14 5.98
CA LEU A 432 21.73 -16.34 6.56
C LEU A 432 21.65 -16.33 8.10
N GLN A 433 22.81 -16.41 8.74
CA GLN A 433 22.95 -16.14 10.18
C GLN A 433 23.04 -14.62 10.42
N ASN A 434 22.87 -14.20 11.68
CA ASN A 434 22.93 -12.80 12.11
C ASN A 434 21.96 -11.85 11.40
N ILE A 435 20.89 -12.34 10.78
CA ILE A 435 19.80 -11.49 10.28
C ILE A 435 18.88 -11.12 11.44
N PRO A 436 18.47 -9.84 11.60
CA PRO A 436 17.43 -9.44 12.55
C PRO A 436 16.16 -10.27 12.41
N ALA A 437 15.80 -10.97 13.50
CA ALA A 437 14.56 -11.74 13.60
C ALA A 437 13.35 -10.84 13.91
N ASP A 438 13.60 -9.65 14.43
CA ASP A 438 12.60 -8.62 14.67
C ASP A 438 12.50 -7.68 13.46
N ASN A 439 11.33 -7.64 12.81
CA ASN A 439 11.06 -6.83 11.62
C ASN A 439 10.93 -5.31 11.92
N LEU A 440 11.96 -4.71 12.51
CA LEU A 440 12.00 -3.31 12.96
C LEU A 440 12.37 -2.32 11.86
N ASN A 441 12.50 -2.78 10.60
CA ASN A 441 12.94 -1.98 9.45
C ASN A 441 11.93 -1.97 8.27
N ILE A 442 10.71 -2.49 8.44
CA ILE A 442 9.65 -2.42 7.41
C ILE A 442 9.36 -0.94 7.06
N ASP A 443 9.59 -0.53 5.82
CA ASP A 443 9.48 0.87 5.33
C ASP A 443 10.58 1.83 5.85
N ASP A 444 11.71 1.30 6.33
CA ASP A 444 12.90 2.08 6.69
C ASP A 444 14.13 1.62 5.91
N ASP A 445 14.25 2.15 4.68
CA ASP A 445 15.36 1.96 3.75
C ASP A 445 16.75 2.20 4.38
N GLU A 446 16.88 3.08 5.37
CA GLU A 446 18.16 3.38 6.05
C GLU A 446 18.56 2.29 7.06
N SER A 447 17.59 1.52 7.57
CA SER A 447 17.81 0.36 8.44
C SER A 447 17.68 -0.98 7.67
N ALA A 448 17.83 -0.96 6.34
CA ALA A 448 17.84 -2.18 5.54
C ALA A 448 18.98 -3.11 5.98
N VAL A 449 18.73 -4.42 6.00
CA VAL A 449 19.79 -5.42 6.26
C VAL A 449 20.60 -5.67 5.00
N ALA A 450 19.95 -5.59 3.83
CA ALA A 450 20.62 -5.54 2.55
C ALA A 450 19.85 -4.64 1.57
N THR A 451 20.55 -4.07 0.59
CA THR A 451 19.97 -3.32 -0.53
C THR A 451 20.38 -3.92 -1.87
N LEU A 452 19.50 -3.77 -2.87
CA LEU A 452 19.75 -4.09 -4.27
C LEU A 452 19.87 -2.78 -5.06
N GLN A 453 20.99 -2.63 -5.78
CA GLN A 453 21.24 -1.51 -6.68
C GLN A 453 21.57 -2.03 -8.08
N ILE A 454 20.94 -1.44 -9.10
CA ILE A 454 21.20 -1.74 -10.51
C ILE A 454 22.01 -0.59 -11.09
N SER A 455 23.18 -0.89 -11.65
CA SER A 455 24.13 0.10 -12.15
C SER A 455 24.00 0.33 -13.66
N GLY A 456 23.46 -0.63 -14.39
CA GLY A 456 23.22 -0.50 -15.82
C GLY A 456 22.46 -1.67 -16.44
N ILE A 457 21.77 -1.40 -17.54
CA ILE A 457 21.26 -2.39 -18.49
C ILE A 457 21.91 -2.00 -19.82
N TYR A 458 22.69 -2.87 -20.43
CA TYR A 458 23.51 -2.54 -21.61
C TYR A 458 23.12 -3.35 -22.82
N ASP A 459 23.18 -2.71 -23.98
CA ASP A 459 23.06 -3.35 -25.29
C ASP A 459 24.37 -4.02 -25.74
N PRO A 460 24.40 -4.70 -26.91
CA PRO A 460 25.64 -5.26 -27.47
C PRO A 460 26.72 -4.24 -27.84
N THR A 461 26.41 -2.93 -27.91
CA THR A 461 27.38 -1.86 -28.20
C THR A 461 27.95 -1.19 -26.94
N GLY A 462 27.36 -1.44 -25.76
CA GLY A 462 27.72 -0.82 -24.49
C GLY A 462 26.91 0.42 -24.13
N GLN A 463 25.87 0.77 -24.89
CA GLN A 463 24.92 1.82 -24.56
C GLN A 463 24.02 1.39 -23.40
N ASN A 464 23.86 2.26 -22.39
CA ASN A 464 22.93 2.03 -21.29
C ASN A 464 21.47 2.28 -21.73
N LEU A 465 20.63 1.27 -21.55
CA LEU A 465 19.21 1.23 -21.91
C LEU A 465 18.29 1.60 -20.74
N MET A 466 18.79 1.83 -19.52
CA MET A 466 17.95 2.26 -18.39
C MET A 466 17.37 3.66 -18.64
N ALA A 467 16.05 3.81 -18.49
CA ALA A 467 15.39 5.10 -18.50
C ALA A 467 15.91 6.00 -17.35
N LYS A 468 16.14 7.29 -17.63
CA LYS A 468 16.44 8.27 -16.58
C LYS A 468 15.14 8.73 -15.92
N GLU A 469 14.95 8.38 -14.65
CA GLU A 469 13.78 8.72 -13.86
C GLU A 469 14.19 9.57 -12.64
N ASP A 470 13.84 10.86 -12.63
CA ASP A 470 14.16 11.74 -11.49
C ASP A 470 13.21 11.53 -10.28
N CYS A 471 12.08 10.85 -10.48
CA CYS A 471 10.99 10.65 -9.51
C CYS A 471 10.32 9.29 -9.73
N GLY A 472 9.51 8.85 -8.76
CA GLY A 472 8.85 7.55 -8.73
C GLY A 472 9.40 6.69 -7.59
N GLU A 473 8.56 5.96 -6.87
CA GLU A 473 9.04 5.00 -5.85
C GLU A 473 9.83 3.86 -6.49
N GLU A 474 9.38 3.38 -7.66
CA GLU A 474 10.07 2.40 -8.51
C GLU A 474 11.15 3.02 -9.43
N ARG A 475 11.65 4.25 -9.16
CA ARG A 475 12.64 4.90 -10.05
C ARG A 475 13.92 4.07 -10.19
N ASN A 476 14.39 3.89 -11.41
CA ASN A 476 15.53 3.03 -11.80
C ASN A 476 16.77 3.15 -10.89
N ASN A 477 17.12 4.38 -10.49
CA ASN A 477 18.33 4.67 -9.69
C ASN A 477 18.15 4.51 -8.17
N LYS A 478 16.93 4.30 -7.65
CA LYS A 478 16.72 4.08 -6.21
C LYS A 478 17.16 2.66 -5.83
N GLU A 479 17.98 2.54 -4.80
CA GLU A 479 18.24 1.24 -4.16
C GLU A 479 16.93 0.70 -3.55
N THR A 480 16.74 -0.62 -3.64
CA THR A 480 15.59 -1.32 -3.05
C THR A 480 16.05 -2.12 -1.83
N PRO A 481 15.46 -1.95 -0.64
CA PRO A 481 15.75 -2.79 0.51
C PRO A 481 15.26 -4.23 0.29
N LEU A 482 16.02 -5.22 0.75
CA LEU A 482 15.58 -6.61 0.81
C LEU A 482 14.86 -6.88 2.14
N ALA A 483 13.69 -7.49 2.06
CA ALA A 483 12.86 -7.80 3.22
C ALA A 483 13.29 -9.13 3.87
N VAL A 484 13.33 -9.15 5.21
CA VAL A 484 13.58 -10.38 5.97
C VAL A 484 12.37 -11.30 5.89
N GLN A 485 12.62 -12.58 5.59
CA GLN A 485 11.65 -13.66 5.53
C GLN A 485 12.07 -14.79 6.46
N SER A 486 11.40 -14.90 7.61
CA SER A 486 11.64 -15.94 8.61
C SER A 486 10.81 -17.19 8.28
N ARG A 487 11.45 -18.37 8.18
CA ARG A 487 10.80 -19.65 7.87
C ARG A 487 11.21 -20.71 8.88
N LEU A 488 10.27 -21.57 9.28
CA LEU A 488 10.55 -22.76 10.07
C LEU A 488 10.86 -23.92 9.12
N GLU A 489 12.09 -24.41 9.14
CA GLU A 489 12.51 -25.56 8.32
C GLU A 489 12.64 -26.82 9.18
N PHE A 490 12.34 -27.97 8.56
CA PHE A 490 12.42 -29.29 9.19
C PHE A 490 13.61 -30.05 8.61
N ASP A 491 14.70 -30.12 9.36
CA ASP A 491 15.97 -30.72 8.96
C ASP A 491 16.25 -31.93 9.87
N ASN A 492 16.34 -33.12 9.28
CA ASN A 492 16.59 -34.40 9.98
C ASN A 492 15.71 -34.65 11.23
N GLY A 493 14.44 -34.24 11.19
CA GLY A 493 13.49 -34.39 12.29
C GLY A 493 13.56 -33.30 13.37
N THR A 494 14.41 -32.30 13.19
CA THR A 494 14.49 -31.10 14.05
C THR A 494 13.92 -29.88 13.34
N SER A 495 13.28 -28.98 14.08
CA SER A 495 12.74 -27.72 13.55
C SER A 495 13.64 -26.56 13.95
N ALA A 496 14.04 -25.74 12.98
CA ALA A 496 14.87 -24.56 13.18
C ALA A 496 14.31 -23.35 12.42
N THR A 497 14.37 -22.16 13.02
CA THR A 497 14.01 -20.92 12.33
C THR A 497 15.20 -20.44 11.50
N ARG A 498 15.03 -20.29 10.18
CA ARG A 498 16.03 -19.75 9.24
C ARG A 498 15.53 -18.44 8.65
N HIS A 499 16.45 -17.51 8.39
CA HIS A 499 16.15 -16.19 7.86
C HIS A 499 16.69 -16.03 6.45
N TYR A 500 15.85 -15.54 5.55
CA TYR A 500 16.14 -15.28 4.14
C TYR A 500 15.92 -13.79 3.84
N LEU A 501 16.57 -13.27 2.80
CA LEU A 501 16.36 -11.94 2.27
C LEU A 501 15.69 -12.07 0.90
N GLU A 502 14.50 -11.48 0.72
CA GLU A 502 13.80 -11.42 -0.58
C GLU A 502 13.51 -9.97 -0.97
N GLY A 503 13.68 -9.65 -2.25
CA GLY A 503 13.30 -8.35 -2.79
C GLY A 503 13.00 -8.39 -4.28
N ARG A 504 12.33 -7.34 -4.77
CA ARG A 504 12.00 -7.14 -6.19
C ARG A 504 12.34 -5.71 -6.58
N LYS A 505 13.02 -5.52 -7.72
CA LYS A 505 13.25 -4.21 -8.31
C LYS A 505 12.59 -4.14 -9.68
N THR A 506 11.67 -3.21 -9.84
CA THR A 506 11.13 -2.86 -11.17
C THR A 506 12.08 -1.89 -11.85
N LEU A 507 12.26 -2.05 -13.16
CA LEU A 507 13.16 -1.26 -14.00
C LEU A 507 12.48 -0.91 -15.33
N ARG A 508 12.71 0.28 -15.86
CA ARG A 508 12.17 0.71 -17.16
C ARG A 508 13.27 0.98 -18.16
N LEU A 509 13.09 0.52 -19.40
CA LEU A 509 14.01 0.84 -20.48
C LEU A 509 13.66 2.18 -21.14
N ILE A 510 14.63 2.77 -21.84
CA ILE A 510 14.41 3.92 -22.72
C ILE A 510 13.33 3.63 -23.78
N PRO A 511 12.58 4.63 -24.26
CA PRO A 511 11.55 4.43 -25.28
C PRO A 511 12.09 3.73 -26.53
N GLY A 512 11.37 2.70 -26.99
CA GLY A 512 11.75 1.88 -28.14
C GLY A 512 12.70 0.72 -27.85
N ALA A 513 13.42 0.70 -26.72
CA ALA A 513 14.26 -0.43 -26.35
C ALA A 513 13.44 -1.63 -25.87
N THR A 514 13.83 -2.81 -26.33
CA THR A 514 13.15 -4.10 -26.06
C THR A 514 14.01 -5.01 -25.19
N LEU A 515 13.39 -6.07 -24.67
CA LEU A 515 14.08 -7.16 -23.98
C LEU A 515 15.17 -7.84 -24.86
N GLN A 516 15.08 -7.77 -26.20
CA GLN A 516 16.06 -8.41 -27.09
C GLN A 516 17.27 -7.53 -27.37
N ASP A 517 17.19 -6.24 -27.08
CA ASP A 517 18.29 -5.29 -27.23
C ASP A 517 19.24 -5.34 -26.02
N ILE A 518 18.87 -6.05 -24.95
CA ILE A 518 19.71 -6.22 -23.75
C ILE A 518 20.75 -7.32 -23.99
N ALA A 519 22.03 -6.97 -23.95
CA ALA A 519 23.13 -7.93 -23.84
C ALA A 519 23.47 -8.25 -22.38
N LYS A 520 23.32 -7.27 -21.48
CA LYS A 520 23.78 -7.37 -20.08
C LYS A 520 22.93 -6.57 -19.10
N ILE A 521 22.73 -7.08 -17.89
CA ILE A 521 22.33 -6.30 -16.70
C ILE A 521 23.46 -6.37 -15.65
N THR A 522 23.86 -5.23 -15.08
CA THR A 522 24.82 -5.18 -13.96
C THR A 522 24.19 -4.56 -12.72
N GLY A 523 24.58 -5.06 -11.56
CA GLY A 523 24.19 -4.47 -10.28
C GLY A 523 25.07 -4.97 -9.14
N ARG A 524 24.66 -4.65 -7.91
CA ARG A 524 25.23 -5.16 -6.68
C ARG A 524 24.14 -5.39 -5.64
N VAL A 525 24.35 -6.40 -4.81
CA VAL A 525 23.67 -6.52 -3.52
C VAL A 525 24.66 -6.09 -2.44
N THR A 526 24.25 -5.16 -1.58
CA THR A 526 25.02 -4.73 -0.40
C THR A 526 24.39 -5.36 0.82
N LEU A 527 25.14 -6.17 1.58
CA LEU A 527 24.68 -6.81 2.82
C LEU A 527 25.39 -6.20 4.02
N HIS A 528 24.65 -5.69 4.99
CA HIS A 528 25.21 -5.14 6.23
C HIS A 528 25.29 -6.25 7.28
N LEU A 529 26.48 -6.86 7.43
CA LEU A 529 26.71 -7.90 8.44
C LEU A 529 26.88 -7.27 9.83
N PRO A 530 26.10 -7.69 10.84
CA PRO A 530 26.35 -7.34 12.24
C PRO A 530 27.72 -7.85 12.71
N GLN A 531 28.48 -7.00 13.39
CA GLN A 531 29.77 -7.31 14.03
C GLN A 531 29.70 -6.93 15.52
N ASN A 532 30.55 -7.54 16.35
CA ASN A 532 30.58 -7.34 17.81
C ASN A 532 29.19 -7.50 18.45
N ILE A 533 28.55 -8.65 18.19
CA ILE A 533 27.23 -8.98 18.74
C ILE A 533 27.32 -9.13 20.26
N LYS A 534 26.34 -8.59 20.97
CA LYS A 534 26.22 -8.67 22.43
C LYS A 534 24.80 -9.07 22.81
N SER A 535 24.68 -9.83 23.90
CA SER A 535 23.41 -10.06 24.60
C SER A 535 23.45 -9.37 25.96
N VAL A 536 22.38 -8.65 26.31
CA VAL A 536 22.15 -8.13 27.66
C VAL A 536 20.81 -8.63 28.17
N ARG A 537 20.81 -9.13 29.40
CA ARG A 537 19.62 -9.64 30.10
C ARG A 537 19.23 -8.68 31.21
N TYR A 538 17.91 -8.47 31.31
CA TYR A 538 17.27 -7.47 32.14
C TYR A 538 16.16 -8.12 32.97
N ALA A 539 16.01 -7.71 34.23
CA ALA A 539 15.01 -8.21 35.16
C ALA A 539 13.95 -7.14 35.45
N VAL A 540 12.72 -7.55 35.76
CA VAL A 540 11.66 -6.61 36.17
C VAL A 540 12.03 -5.86 37.46
N PRO A 541 11.65 -4.57 37.61
CA PRO A 541 10.90 -3.73 36.67
C PRO A 541 11.76 -3.26 35.49
N LEU A 542 11.31 -3.53 34.27
CA LEU A 542 12.06 -3.21 33.04
C LEU A 542 12.07 -1.72 32.69
N GLU A 543 11.17 -0.92 33.25
CA GLU A 543 11.01 0.50 32.94
C GLU A 543 12.32 1.29 33.11
N HIS A 544 12.61 2.18 32.16
CA HIS A 544 13.86 2.95 32.03
C HIS A 544 15.15 2.14 31.80
N GLN A 545 15.10 0.80 31.74
CA GLN A 545 16.28 0.01 31.36
C GLN A 545 16.51 0.16 29.84
N GLU A 546 17.76 0.41 29.43
CA GLU A 546 18.12 0.70 28.03
C GLU A 546 19.44 0.06 27.58
N VAL A 547 19.48 -0.28 26.29
CA VAL A 547 20.71 -0.58 25.52
C VAL A 547 20.97 0.61 24.61
N LYS A 548 22.20 1.10 24.61
CA LYS A 548 22.61 2.24 23.77
C LYS A 548 23.97 1.97 23.14
N THR A 549 24.07 2.23 21.84
CA THR A 549 25.31 2.28 21.05
C THR A 549 25.38 3.66 20.37
N ASP A 550 26.46 3.93 19.63
CA ASP A 550 26.57 5.17 18.84
C ASP A 550 25.57 5.21 17.67
N ALA A 551 25.11 4.04 17.21
CA ALA A 551 24.21 3.89 16.06
C ALA A 551 22.73 3.81 16.43
N MET A 552 22.39 3.39 17.66
CA MET A 552 21.02 3.13 18.07
C MET A 552 20.80 3.19 19.59
N ARG A 553 19.53 3.30 20.00
CA ARG A 553 19.09 3.19 21.39
C ARG A 553 17.79 2.38 21.47
N LEU A 554 17.74 1.38 22.35
CA LEU A 554 16.51 0.70 22.74
C LEU A 554 16.27 0.96 24.22
N TYR A 555 15.09 1.49 24.57
CA TYR A 555 14.67 1.59 25.97
C TYR A 555 13.30 0.93 26.19
N PHE A 556 13.12 0.31 27.36
CA PHE A 556 11.85 -0.27 27.76
C PHE A 556 10.89 0.80 28.31
N ARG A 557 9.62 0.67 27.95
CA ARG A 557 8.50 1.47 28.47
C ARG A 557 7.77 0.66 29.54
N GLU A 558 6.87 1.31 30.29
CA GLU A 558 5.98 0.65 31.26
C GLU A 558 5.41 -0.65 30.66
N SER A 559 5.79 -1.80 31.21
CA SER A 559 5.49 -3.13 30.65
C SER A 559 4.66 -3.92 31.66
N ASP A 560 3.64 -4.64 31.19
CA ASP A 560 2.73 -5.40 32.06
C ASP A 560 3.08 -6.89 32.08
N GLU A 561 2.51 -7.64 33.03
CA GLU A 561 2.86 -9.05 33.26
C GLU A 561 2.72 -9.95 32.02
N HIS A 562 1.93 -9.54 31.03
CA HIS A 562 1.70 -10.26 29.79
C HIS A 562 2.09 -9.45 28.55
N ARG A 563 2.90 -8.40 28.69
CA ARG A 563 3.27 -7.52 27.58
C ARG A 563 4.60 -6.82 27.75
N LEU A 564 5.48 -7.04 26.77
CA LEU A 564 6.72 -6.29 26.64
C LEU A 564 6.50 -5.05 25.76
N LYS A 565 6.74 -3.85 26.31
CA LYS A 565 6.75 -2.59 25.55
C LYS A 565 8.17 -2.01 25.50
N TYR A 566 8.64 -1.67 24.30
CA TYR A 566 9.92 -0.99 24.13
C TYR A 566 9.86 0.01 22.98
N THR A 567 10.91 0.81 22.86
CA THR A 567 11.11 1.82 21.83
C THR A 567 12.51 1.69 21.28
N VAL A 568 12.68 1.80 19.96
CA VAL A 568 13.99 1.78 19.26
C VAL A 568 14.17 3.06 18.45
N GLU A 569 15.23 3.80 18.73
CA GLU A 569 15.69 5.00 18.03
C GLU A 569 16.99 4.69 17.26
N GLY A 570 17.23 5.33 16.11
CA GLY A 570 18.45 5.15 15.31
C GLY A 570 18.40 3.99 14.31
N ARG A 571 19.53 3.34 14.03
CA ARG A 571 19.64 2.24 13.05
C ARG A 571 19.07 0.93 13.60
N LYS A 572 17.93 0.49 13.05
CA LYS A 572 17.11 -0.60 13.65
C LYS A 572 17.62 -2.00 13.32
N ASN A 573 18.44 -2.13 12.27
CA ASN A 573 19.18 -3.35 11.95
C ASN A 573 20.31 -3.68 12.96
N HIS A 574 20.61 -2.79 13.90
CA HIS A 574 21.50 -3.11 15.03
C HIS A 574 20.82 -3.89 16.16
N ILE A 575 19.47 -3.96 16.21
CA ILE A 575 18.75 -4.94 17.04
C ILE A 575 18.59 -6.22 16.23
N LEU A 576 19.04 -7.34 16.78
CA LEU A 576 18.93 -8.65 16.14
C LEU A 576 17.73 -9.43 16.69
N ALA A 577 17.50 -9.37 18.01
CA ALA A 577 16.30 -9.93 18.64
C ALA A 577 16.00 -9.29 20.02
N VAL A 578 14.71 -9.20 20.36
CA VAL A 578 14.22 -8.85 21.70
C VAL A 578 13.27 -9.94 22.20
N HIS A 579 13.70 -10.67 23.22
CA HIS A 579 12.97 -11.78 23.82
C HIS A 579 12.38 -11.40 25.19
N ALA A 580 11.15 -11.81 25.47
CA ALA A 580 10.57 -11.78 26.82
C ALA A 580 10.94 -13.08 27.56
N LEU A 581 11.32 -12.99 28.84
CA LEU A 581 11.76 -14.13 29.65
C LEU A 581 10.77 -14.41 30.79
N ASN A 582 10.57 -15.69 31.11
CA ASN A 582 9.89 -16.13 32.33
C ASN A 582 10.84 -16.12 33.56
N ALA A 583 10.32 -16.47 34.74
CA ALA A 583 11.09 -16.46 35.99
C ALA A 583 12.24 -17.48 36.04
N GLN A 584 12.26 -18.44 35.12
CA GLN A 584 13.31 -19.46 34.96
C GLN A 584 14.30 -19.11 33.84
N GLY A 585 14.13 -17.95 33.18
CA GLY A 585 15.00 -17.49 32.10
C GLY A 585 14.70 -18.11 30.72
N TYR A 586 13.57 -18.79 30.54
CA TYR A 586 13.13 -19.29 29.24
C TYR A 586 12.42 -18.22 28.43
N VAL A 587 12.63 -18.20 27.11
CA VAL A 587 11.95 -17.28 26.19
C VAL A 587 10.48 -17.64 26.07
N LEU A 588 9.60 -16.65 26.29
CA LEU A 588 8.15 -16.77 26.18
C LEU A 588 7.68 -16.54 24.73
N ARG A 589 6.63 -17.25 24.30
CA ARG A 589 6.10 -17.10 22.94
C ARG A 589 5.35 -15.78 22.77
N ASN A 590 5.76 -15.00 21.77
CA ASN A 590 5.03 -13.81 21.30
C ASN A 590 3.76 -14.23 20.55
N ARG A 591 2.62 -13.59 20.85
CA ARG A 591 1.32 -13.84 20.20
C ARG A 591 0.97 -12.78 19.16
N SER A 592 1.26 -11.52 19.46
CA SER A 592 0.94 -10.36 18.63
C SER A 592 1.95 -9.25 18.89
N SER A 593 2.65 -8.82 17.85
CA SER A 593 3.53 -7.65 17.89
C SER A 593 2.87 -6.50 17.14
N LEU A 594 2.57 -5.40 17.86
CA LEU A 594 2.31 -4.11 17.24
C LEU A 594 3.64 -3.36 17.10
N VAL A 595 3.91 -2.83 15.92
CA VAL A 595 5.12 -2.06 15.60
C VAL A 595 4.69 -0.76 14.93
N ASN A 596 4.57 0.30 15.71
CA ASN A 596 4.20 1.63 15.22
C ASN A 596 5.49 2.40 14.89
N SER A 597 5.65 2.84 13.64
CA SER A 597 6.62 3.90 13.32
C SER A 597 6.05 5.25 13.73
N SER A 598 6.78 6.04 14.52
CA SER A 598 6.39 7.43 14.77
C SER A 598 6.67 8.21 13.49
N ALA A 599 5.63 8.64 12.76
CA ALA A 599 5.76 9.29 11.44
C ALA A 599 6.54 10.62 11.40
N PHE A 600 7.18 11.00 12.52
CA PHE A 600 7.86 12.27 12.78
C PHE A 600 9.26 12.09 13.41
N LYS A 601 9.57 10.91 13.98
CA LYS A 601 10.89 10.54 14.53
C LYS A 601 11.48 9.37 13.76
N ASN A 602 12.80 9.19 13.78
CA ASN A 602 13.43 7.94 13.33
C ASN A 602 13.32 6.82 14.39
N GLN A 603 12.10 6.61 14.91
CA GLN A 603 11.77 5.80 16.09
C GLN A 603 10.65 4.80 15.78
N ARG A 604 10.79 3.57 16.29
CA ARG A 604 9.69 2.60 16.36
C ARG A 604 9.31 2.27 17.79
N ASN A 605 8.01 2.29 18.02
CA ASN A 605 7.37 1.93 19.27
C ASN A 605 6.80 0.51 19.11
N VAL A 606 7.26 -0.40 19.95
CA VAL A 606 6.91 -1.83 19.91
C VAL A 606 6.10 -2.19 21.15
N SER A 607 5.10 -3.04 20.95
CA SER A 607 4.26 -3.65 21.99
C SER A 607 3.99 -5.10 21.61
N ARG A 608 4.40 -6.05 22.46
CA ARG A 608 4.28 -7.50 22.21
C ARG A 608 3.43 -8.14 23.30
N ASP A 609 2.29 -8.72 22.94
CA ASP A 609 1.51 -9.57 23.86
C ASP A 609 2.16 -10.96 23.98
N ILE A 610 2.44 -11.38 25.22
CA ILE A 610 3.27 -12.55 25.56
C ILE A 610 2.40 -13.66 26.17
N GLN A 611 2.70 -14.93 25.84
CA GLN A 611 2.04 -16.12 26.41
C GLN A 611 2.77 -16.63 27.66
N GLY A 612 2.61 -15.93 28.79
CA GLY A 612 3.24 -16.26 30.07
C GLY A 612 3.43 -15.02 30.94
N ARG A 613 4.13 -15.16 32.07
CA ARG A 613 4.45 -14.01 32.95
C ARG A 613 5.85 -13.48 32.67
N VAL A 614 5.94 -12.25 32.17
CA VAL A 614 7.22 -11.56 31.92
C VAL A 614 7.92 -11.28 33.26
N ALA A 615 9.07 -11.90 33.48
CA ALA A 615 9.96 -11.66 34.63
C ALA A 615 11.28 -10.98 34.22
N GLY A 616 11.57 -10.93 32.92
CA GLY A 616 12.72 -10.24 32.36
C GLY A 616 12.66 -10.12 30.84
N ALA A 617 13.72 -9.58 30.27
CA ALA A 617 13.92 -9.50 28.83
C ALA A 617 15.38 -9.79 28.46
N GLU A 618 15.61 -10.24 27.23
CA GLU A 618 16.93 -10.35 26.61
C GLU A 618 16.95 -9.54 25.32
N ILE A 619 17.97 -8.69 25.17
CA ILE A 619 18.22 -7.92 23.95
C ILE A 619 19.53 -8.42 23.34
N ILE A 620 19.44 -8.92 22.11
CA ILE A 620 20.59 -9.28 21.29
C ILE A 620 20.76 -8.18 20.24
N TYR A 621 21.92 -7.53 20.25
CA TYR A 621 22.22 -6.35 19.45
C TYR A 621 23.67 -6.38 18.95
N THR A 622 24.01 -5.42 18.09
CA THR A 622 25.33 -5.26 17.49
C THR A 622 25.81 -3.82 17.64
N GLU A 623 27.11 -3.63 17.89
CA GLU A 623 27.66 -2.28 18.01
C GLU A 623 27.90 -1.64 16.63
N ASP A 624 28.44 -2.41 15.68
CA ASP A 624 28.77 -1.99 14.33
C ASP A 624 28.27 -2.96 13.25
N THR A 625 28.09 -2.44 12.03
CA THR A 625 27.66 -3.22 10.86
C THR A 625 28.64 -3.01 9.70
N GLN A 626 29.17 -4.09 9.14
CA GLN A 626 30.12 -4.04 8.04
C GLN A 626 29.39 -4.26 6.70
N PRO A 627 29.45 -3.31 5.74
CA PRO A 627 28.91 -3.51 4.41
C PRO A 627 29.76 -4.53 3.62
N GLN A 628 29.09 -5.51 3.03
CA GLN A 628 29.68 -6.53 2.17
C GLN A 628 29.03 -6.44 0.79
N GLU A 629 29.82 -6.07 -0.22
CA GLU A 629 29.32 -5.92 -1.58
C GLU A 629 29.44 -7.21 -2.40
N PHE A 630 28.35 -7.55 -3.10
CA PHE A 630 28.20 -8.69 -3.99
C PHE A 630 27.79 -8.18 -5.38
N PRO A 631 28.74 -7.75 -6.22
CA PRO A 631 28.46 -7.36 -7.60
C PRO A 631 27.98 -8.57 -8.41
N PHE A 632 27.08 -8.34 -9.35
CA PHE A 632 26.55 -9.37 -10.24
C PHE A 632 26.41 -8.87 -11.68
N GLU A 633 26.45 -9.81 -12.60
CA GLU A 633 26.31 -9.60 -14.04
C GLU A 633 25.41 -10.70 -14.61
N ILE A 634 24.35 -10.30 -15.33
CA ILE A 634 23.42 -11.20 -16.02
C ILE A 634 23.60 -11.00 -17.52
N ASN A 635 24.12 -12.02 -18.21
CA ASN A 635 24.44 -12.00 -19.65
C ASN A 635 23.47 -12.84 -20.51
N GLY A 636 22.34 -13.26 -19.92
CA GLY A 636 21.31 -14.06 -20.56
C GLY A 636 20.15 -14.27 -19.60
N PHE A 637 18.94 -14.44 -20.13
CA PHE A 637 17.70 -14.35 -19.36
C PHE A 637 16.77 -15.54 -19.64
N PHE A 638 16.02 -15.95 -18.62
CA PHE A 638 15.02 -17.01 -18.72
C PHE A 638 15.61 -18.38 -19.11
N HIS A 639 16.85 -18.68 -18.65
CA HIS A 639 17.48 -19.99 -18.77
C HIS A 639 16.82 -21.08 -17.90
N HIS A 640 15.58 -20.84 -17.46
CA HIS A 640 14.90 -21.48 -16.33
C HIS A 640 13.82 -22.49 -16.73
N PHE A 641 13.47 -22.55 -18.02
CA PHE A 641 12.60 -23.63 -18.51
C PHE A 641 13.31 -24.97 -18.31
N ASP A 642 12.55 -25.98 -17.85
CA ASP A 642 13.14 -27.27 -17.50
C ASP A 642 13.81 -27.95 -18.71
N ALA A 643 14.76 -28.87 -18.47
CA ALA A 643 15.49 -29.56 -19.52
C ALA A 643 14.56 -30.18 -20.59
N ASP A 644 14.98 -30.18 -21.88
CA ASP A 644 14.15 -30.69 -22.99
C ASP A 644 13.75 -32.15 -22.74
N THR A 645 12.49 -32.34 -22.36
CA THR A 645 11.83 -33.64 -22.12
C THR A 645 11.66 -34.45 -23.40
N GLY A 646 12.16 -33.95 -24.52
CA GLY A 646 12.02 -34.50 -25.85
C GLY A 646 10.81 -33.94 -26.59
N GLY A 647 10.00 -33.08 -25.96
CA GLY A 647 8.76 -32.49 -26.49
C GLY A 647 7.75 -33.53 -27.01
N ARG A 648 6.77 -33.08 -27.79
CA ARG A 648 5.94 -33.95 -28.64
C ARG A 648 6.01 -33.51 -30.10
N LYS A 649 6.02 -34.47 -31.04
CA LYS A 649 5.82 -34.15 -32.46
C LYS A 649 4.49 -33.41 -32.61
N ALA A 650 4.47 -32.38 -33.45
CA ALA A 650 3.25 -31.65 -33.72
C ALA A 650 2.19 -32.58 -34.33
N MET A 651 1.15 -32.92 -33.56
CA MET A 651 -0.10 -33.36 -34.16
C MET A 651 -0.74 -32.14 -34.81
N LEU A 652 -0.67 -32.08 -36.13
CA LEU A 652 -1.47 -31.15 -36.89
C LEU A 652 -2.94 -31.52 -36.67
N MET A 653 -3.72 -30.61 -36.08
CA MET A 653 -5.19 -30.69 -36.17
C MET A 653 -5.56 -30.82 -37.65
N GLN A 654 -6.49 -31.73 -37.94
CA GLN A 654 -6.94 -31.96 -39.31
C GLN A 654 -8.33 -31.36 -39.47
N PRO A 655 -8.59 -30.62 -40.57
CA PRO A 655 -9.95 -30.21 -40.91
C PRO A 655 -10.86 -31.43 -40.99
N GLU A 656 -12.03 -31.33 -40.39
CA GLU A 656 -13.06 -32.36 -40.41
C GLU A 656 -14.30 -31.78 -41.08
N ASN A 657 -14.97 -32.59 -41.90
CA ASN A 657 -16.21 -32.19 -42.55
C ASN A 657 -17.33 -32.02 -41.49
N PRO A 658 -17.89 -30.81 -41.28
CA PRO A 658 -18.88 -30.60 -40.22
C PRO A 658 -20.20 -31.34 -40.42
N VAL A 659 -20.44 -31.95 -41.60
CA VAL A 659 -21.55 -32.88 -41.84
C VAL A 659 -21.36 -34.21 -41.11
N ASP A 660 -20.12 -34.60 -40.82
CA ASP A 660 -19.80 -35.83 -40.09
C ASP A 660 -19.90 -35.64 -38.57
N PHE A 661 -19.70 -34.43 -38.05
CA PHE A 661 -19.77 -34.17 -36.61
C PHE A 661 -21.12 -34.58 -35.97
N PRO A 662 -22.31 -34.25 -36.53
CA PRO A 662 -23.59 -34.77 -36.03
C PRO A 662 -23.71 -36.30 -36.05
N ARG A 663 -23.01 -37.00 -36.97
CA ARG A 663 -23.08 -38.47 -37.09
C ARG A 663 -22.45 -39.19 -35.89
N TYR A 664 -21.57 -38.52 -35.14
CA TYR A 664 -20.98 -39.05 -33.91
C TYR A 664 -22.00 -39.44 -32.83
N VAL A 665 -23.27 -38.99 -32.90
CA VAL A 665 -24.35 -39.48 -32.02
C VAL A 665 -24.55 -41.00 -32.11
N GLN A 666 -24.16 -41.64 -33.22
CA GLN A 666 -24.23 -43.09 -33.40
C GLN A 666 -23.04 -43.83 -32.79
N LEU A 667 -21.95 -43.11 -32.46
CA LEU A 667 -20.67 -43.67 -32.02
C LEU A 667 -20.36 -43.39 -30.54
N TYR A 668 -20.99 -42.38 -29.94
CA TYR A 668 -20.75 -41.97 -28.55
C TYR A 668 -22.05 -41.90 -27.73
N ASN A 669 -22.06 -42.60 -26.59
CA ASN A 669 -23.12 -42.51 -25.59
C ASN A 669 -22.57 -41.90 -24.29
N PHE A 670 -23.00 -40.68 -23.98
CA PHE A 670 -22.56 -39.92 -22.81
C PHE A 670 -23.56 -39.92 -21.64
N ALA A 671 -24.60 -40.78 -21.65
CA ALA A 671 -25.63 -40.80 -20.62
C ALA A 671 -25.09 -40.95 -19.18
N ASN A 672 -23.93 -41.59 -19.01
CA ASN A 672 -23.27 -41.80 -17.72
C ASN A 672 -22.21 -40.73 -17.35
N PHE A 673 -21.97 -39.72 -18.20
CA PHE A 673 -20.96 -38.68 -17.95
C PHE A 673 -21.36 -37.72 -16.81
N CYS A 674 -22.64 -37.37 -16.70
CA CYS A 674 -23.13 -36.49 -15.64
C CYS A 674 -23.29 -37.25 -14.32
N GLY A 675 -22.46 -36.93 -13.32
CA GLY A 675 -22.53 -37.55 -11.99
C GLY A 675 -23.83 -37.20 -11.23
N LYS A 676 -24.24 -38.06 -10.28
CA LYS A 676 -25.54 -38.02 -9.57
C LYS A 676 -25.91 -36.69 -8.86
N LYS A 677 -24.97 -35.76 -8.67
CA LYS A 677 -25.20 -34.41 -8.08
C LYS A 677 -25.22 -33.28 -9.11
N THR A 678 -25.17 -33.61 -10.40
CA THR A 678 -25.13 -32.68 -11.53
C THR A 678 -26.38 -32.85 -12.38
N ARG A 679 -26.79 -31.81 -13.11
CA ARG A 679 -27.97 -31.86 -13.98
C ARG A 679 -27.55 -32.06 -15.42
N ALA A 680 -27.91 -33.21 -15.99
CA ALA A 680 -27.69 -33.53 -17.39
C ALA A 680 -28.53 -32.62 -18.32
N ILE A 681 -27.90 -32.18 -19.41
CA ILE A 681 -28.43 -31.35 -20.48
C ILE A 681 -27.98 -32.00 -21.80
N PRO A 682 -28.77 -32.93 -22.37
CA PRO A 682 -28.38 -33.67 -23.57
C PRO A 682 -28.38 -32.73 -24.78
N LEU A 683 -27.26 -32.70 -25.54
CA LEU A 683 -27.09 -31.84 -26.72
C LEU A 683 -26.44 -32.62 -27.88
N PRO A 684 -27.06 -33.71 -28.39
CA PRO A 684 -26.38 -34.67 -29.26
C PRO A 684 -25.71 -34.01 -30.49
N PRO A 685 -24.43 -34.32 -30.79
CA PRO A 685 -23.62 -35.43 -30.27
C PRO A 685 -22.91 -35.14 -28.93
N LEU A 686 -23.17 -34.01 -28.28
CA LEU A 686 -22.54 -33.56 -27.04
C LEU A 686 -23.37 -33.93 -25.80
N GLN A 687 -22.73 -33.90 -24.63
CA GLN A 687 -23.40 -33.94 -23.34
C GLN A 687 -22.87 -32.85 -22.41
N LEU A 688 -23.77 -31.97 -21.99
CA LEU A 688 -23.49 -30.92 -21.02
C LEU A 688 -24.05 -31.32 -19.65
N CYS A 689 -23.37 -30.96 -18.56
CA CYS A 689 -23.83 -31.16 -17.19
C CYS A 689 -23.69 -29.85 -16.42
N LEU A 690 -24.77 -29.32 -15.83
CA LEU A 690 -24.63 -28.22 -14.87
C LEU A 690 -24.23 -28.78 -13.50
N LYS A 691 -23.12 -28.30 -12.94
CA LYS A 691 -22.63 -28.65 -11.60
C LYS A 691 -23.05 -27.64 -10.54
N LYS A 692 -22.97 -26.34 -10.87
CA LYS A 692 -23.05 -25.24 -9.89
C LYS A 692 -23.76 -24.05 -10.50
N LEU A 693 -24.60 -23.41 -9.70
CA LEU A 693 -25.17 -22.11 -9.98
C LEU A 693 -25.37 -21.38 -8.65
N LYS A 694 -24.73 -20.23 -8.48
CA LYS A 694 -24.79 -19.47 -7.22
C LYS A 694 -24.66 -17.97 -7.47
N TYR A 695 -25.69 -17.21 -7.10
CA TYR A 695 -25.58 -15.75 -7.01
C TYR A 695 -24.63 -15.37 -5.86
N ARG A 696 -23.77 -14.38 -6.10
CA ARG A 696 -22.71 -13.92 -5.19
C ARG A 696 -22.85 -12.45 -4.78
N GLY A 697 -23.94 -11.78 -5.16
CA GLY A 697 -24.18 -10.36 -4.89
C GLY A 697 -23.72 -9.46 -6.04
N LYS A 698 -24.27 -8.25 -6.13
CA LYS A 698 -24.07 -7.28 -7.22
C LYS A 698 -22.62 -7.06 -7.68
N LYS A 699 -21.64 -7.14 -6.76
CA LYS A 699 -20.20 -7.00 -7.06
C LYS A 699 -19.51 -8.24 -7.64
N GLN A 700 -20.09 -9.43 -7.49
CA GLN A 700 -19.50 -10.70 -7.93
C GLN A 700 -20.36 -11.41 -8.99
N GLY A 701 -21.66 -11.08 -9.11
CA GLY A 701 -22.55 -11.64 -10.12
C GLY A 701 -22.94 -13.09 -9.83
N ILE A 702 -23.01 -13.91 -10.87
CA ILE A 702 -23.45 -15.31 -10.83
C ILE A 702 -22.26 -16.23 -11.11
N GLU A 703 -21.95 -17.10 -10.16
CA GLU A 703 -21.00 -18.20 -10.32
C GLU A 703 -21.71 -19.39 -10.98
N THR A 704 -21.26 -19.80 -12.17
CA THR A 704 -21.82 -20.94 -12.92
C THR A 704 -20.71 -21.94 -13.23
N GLU A 705 -20.95 -23.25 -13.02
CA GLU A 705 -20.02 -24.32 -13.38
C GLU A 705 -20.72 -25.40 -14.21
N PHE A 706 -20.13 -25.72 -15.36
CA PHE A 706 -20.52 -26.82 -16.24
C PHE A 706 -19.45 -27.92 -16.33
N SER A 707 -19.83 -29.07 -16.87
CA SER A 707 -18.93 -30.10 -17.41
C SER A 707 -19.41 -30.47 -18.81
N LEU A 708 -18.49 -30.65 -19.76
CA LEU A 708 -18.80 -30.98 -21.16
C LEU A 708 -18.11 -32.27 -21.58
N ALA A 709 -18.84 -33.14 -22.29
CA ALA A 709 -18.30 -34.24 -23.07
C ALA A 709 -18.67 -34.08 -24.56
N ALA A 710 -17.71 -34.38 -25.43
CA ALA A 710 -17.81 -34.27 -26.88
C ALA A 710 -17.13 -35.47 -27.57
N PRO A 711 -17.50 -35.81 -28.81
CA PRO A 711 -16.78 -36.81 -29.61
C PRO A 711 -15.28 -36.50 -29.76
N ALA A 712 -14.44 -37.52 -29.98
CA ALA A 712 -13.05 -37.32 -30.40
C ALA A 712 -12.95 -36.89 -31.87
N SER A 713 -13.35 -35.65 -32.14
CA SER A 713 -13.20 -34.96 -33.43
C SER A 713 -11.75 -34.52 -33.65
N ALA A 714 -11.24 -34.70 -34.87
CA ALA A 714 -9.87 -34.33 -35.26
C ALA A 714 -9.68 -32.80 -35.41
N ALA A 715 -10.78 -32.06 -35.53
CA ALA A 715 -10.81 -30.60 -35.66
C ALA A 715 -11.03 -29.87 -34.30
N LEU A 716 -11.29 -30.62 -33.22
CA LEU A 716 -11.58 -30.08 -31.89
C LEU A 716 -10.58 -30.51 -30.81
N MET A 717 -9.85 -31.62 -31.01
CA MET A 717 -8.78 -32.04 -30.08
C MET A 717 -7.61 -31.04 -30.11
N GLY A 718 -7.39 -30.33 -29.00
CA GLY A 718 -6.38 -29.26 -28.91
C GLY A 718 -6.86 -27.89 -29.43
N ASN A 719 -8.14 -27.75 -29.81
CA ASN A 719 -8.69 -26.49 -30.31
C ASN A 719 -9.12 -25.58 -29.15
N LEU A 720 -8.38 -24.49 -28.92
CA LEU A 720 -8.52 -23.65 -27.73
C LEU A 720 -9.80 -22.81 -27.69
N THR A 721 -10.42 -22.52 -28.84
CA THR A 721 -11.76 -21.91 -28.92
C THR A 721 -12.76 -22.79 -29.67
N GLY A 722 -12.55 -24.11 -29.67
CA GLY A 722 -13.44 -25.06 -30.34
C GLY A 722 -14.87 -25.07 -29.76
N PHE A 723 -15.05 -24.56 -28.53
CA PHE A 723 -16.32 -24.49 -27.83
C PHE A 723 -16.50 -23.12 -27.15
N GLU A 724 -17.69 -22.54 -27.28
CA GLU A 724 -18.09 -21.25 -26.70
C GLU A 724 -19.46 -21.39 -26.03
N PHE A 725 -19.55 -20.98 -24.76
CA PHE A 725 -20.79 -20.92 -24.00
C PHE A 725 -21.38 -19.52 -24.04
N VAL A 726 -22.57 -19.37 -24.61
CA VAL A 726 -23.32 -18.12 -24.58
C VAL A 726 -24.52 -18.31 -23.66
N ILE A 727 -24.53 -17.65 -22.51
CA ILE A 727 -25.74 -17.53 -21.69
C ILE A 727 -26.43 -16.23 -22.07
N GLY A 728 -27.62 -16.34 -22.68
CA GLY A 728 -28.44 -15.18 -23.00
C GLY A 728 -29.34 -14.74 -21.85
N ARG A 729 -29.97 -15.69 -21.13
CA ARG A 729 -30.98 -15.35 -20.12
C ARG A 729 -30.97 -16.28 -18.91
N TYR A 730 -31.27 -15.71 -17.74
CA TYR A 730 -31.58 -16.44 -16.51
C TYR A 730 -33.09 -16.38 -16.25
N ARG A 731 -33.70 -17.50 -15.87
CA ARG A 731 -35.13 -17.50 -15.49
C ARG A 731 -35.32 -17.21 -14.02
N THR A 732 -36.41 -16.54 -13.71
CA THR A 732 -36.92 -16.29 -12.36
C THR A 732 -38.43 -16.55 -12.35
N PRO A 733 -39.10 -16.59 -11.17
CA PRO A 733 -40.56 -16.62 -11.10
C PRO A 733 -41.25 -15.40 -11.74
N GLN A 734 -40.54 -14.29 -11.89
CA GLN A 734 -41.04 -13.01 -12.42
C GLN A 734 -40.87 -12.87 -13.94
N GLY A 735 -39.97 -13.64 -14.56
CA GLY A 735 -39.70 -13.56 -15.99
C GLY A 735 -38.40 -14.24 -16.42
N SER A 736 -37.88 -13.85 -17.58
CA SER A 736 -36.49 -14.13 -17.96
C SER A 736 -35.71 -12.82 -17.93
N VAL A 737 -34.65 -12.78 -17.13
CA VAL A 737 -33.71 -11.66 -17.04
C VAL A 737 -32.60 -11.88 -18.06
N GLU A 738 -32.27 -10.84 -18.81
CA GLU A 738 -31.24 -10.83 -19.85
C GLU A 738 -30.05 -10.03 -19.34
N LEU A 739 -28.88 -10.66 -19.25
CA LEU A 739 -27.63 -10.00 -18.87
C LEU A 739 -26.77 -9.93 -20.13
N LEU A 740 -26.27 -8.72 -20.44
CA LEU A 740 -25.59 -8.40 -21.71
C LEU A 740 -24.49 -9.41 -22.06
N ASP A 741 -24.45 -9.81 -23.34
CA ASP A 741 -23.77 -11.00 -23.87
C ASP A 741 -22.51 -11.46 -23.13
N HIS A 742 -22.68 -12.46 -22.26
CA HIS A 742 -21.58 -13.16 -21.62
C HIS A 742 -21.22 -14.43 -22.41
N GLN A 743 -20.27 -14.25 -23.34
CA GLN A 743 -19.62 -15.31 -24.11
C GLN A 743 -18.41 -15.83 -23.33
N PHE A 744 -18.40 -17.13 -23.03
CA PHE A 744 -17.32 -17.79 -22.31
C PHE A 744 -16.69 -18.89 -23.18
N LEU A 745 -15.45 -18.65 -23.61
CA LEU A 745 -14.66 -19.65 -24.32
C LEU A 745 -14.34 -20.82 -23.37
N ALA A 746 -14.62 -22.05 -23.79
CA ALA A 746 -14.32 -23.25 -23.01
C ALA A 746 -12.96 -23.80 -23.44
N THR A 747 -11.98 -23.68 -22.52
CA THR A 747 -10.60 -24.11 -22.73
C THR A 747 -10.49 -25.60 -23.07
N GLU A 748 -9.54 -25.90 -23.95
CA GLU A 748 -9.06 -27.23 -24.41
C GLU A 748 -9.73 -28.45 -23.76
N LEU A 749 -10.56 -29.18 -24.51
CA LEU A 749 -11.10 -30.46 -24.05
C LEU A 749 -9.98 -31.51 -24.00
N ALA A 750 -9.77 -32.10 -22.82
CA ALA A 750 -8.82 -33.19 -22.62
C ALA A 750 -9.40 -34.55 -23.07
N PRO A 751 -8.61 -35.44 -23.70
CA PRO A 751 -9.05 -36.78 -24.01
C PRO A 751 -9.32 -37.60 -22.74
N SER A 752 -10.35 -38.45 -22.81
CA SER A 752 -10.77 -39.37 -21.77
C SER A 752 -9.65 -40.28 -21.28
N GLY A 753 -9.60 -40.53 -19.97
CA GLY A 753 -8.57 -41.37 -19.34
C GLY A 753 -8.52 -42.82 -19.85
N LYS A 754 -7.36 -43.47 -19.65
CA LYS A 754 -7.12 -44.87 -20.04
C LYS A 754 -8.24 -45.79 -19.52
N GLY A 755 -8.84 -46.57 -20.42
CA GLY A 755 -9.93 -47.51 -20.12
C GLY A 755 -11.34 -47.01 -20.49
N LEU A 756 -11.49 -45.75 -20.91
CA LEU A 756 -12.72 -45.23 -21.50
C LEU A 756 -12.65 -45.29 -23.04
N PRO A 757 -13.80 -45.31 -23.75
CA PRO A 757 -13.83 -44.99 -25.18
C PRO A 757 -13.20 -43.61 -25.42
N PRO A 758 -12.48 -43.37 -26.53
CA PRO A 758 -11.77 -42.10 -26.74
C PRO A 758 -12.75 -40.96 -27.02
N TYR A 759 -13.05 -40.13 -26.03
CA TYR A 759 -13.87 -38.91 -26.18
C TYR A 759 -13.23 -37.70 -25.49
N LEU A 760 -13.66 -36.50 -25.87
CA LEU A 760 -13.12 -35.24 -25.36
C LEU A 760 -13.95 -34.74 -24.17
N THR A 761 -13.29 -34.19 -23.15
CA THR A 761 -13.93 -33.76 -21.90
C THR A 761 -13.36 -32.47 -21.31
N ALA A 762 -14.24 -31.63 -20.78
CA ALA A 762 -13.89 -30.60 -19.80
C ALA A 762 -14.64 -30.90 -18.50
N PRO A 763 -13.95 -31.37 -17.44
CA PRO A 763 -14.62 -31.78 -16.20
C PRO A 763 -15.12 -30.58 -15.38
N SER A 764 -14.57 -29.39 -15.56
CA SER A 764 -15.08 -28.14 -14.96
C SER A 764 -14.85 -26.99 -15.93
N ILE A 765 -15.92 -26.26 -16.24
CA ILE A 765 -15.93 -24.99 -16.97
C ILE A 765 -16.62 -24.02 -16.02
N SER A 766 -15.84 -23.25 -15.27
CA SER A 766 -16.34 -22.31 -14.26
C SER A 766 -16.21 -20.88 -14.77
N PHE A 767 -17.28 -20.09 -14.69
CA PHE A 767 -17.26 -18.68 -15.06
C PHE A 767 -18.18 -17.81 -14.19
N MET A 768 -17.90 -16.51 -14.21
CA MET A 768 -18.63 -15.49 -13.46
C MET A 768 -19.39 -14.58 -14.44
N THR A 769 -20.68 -14.42 -14.23
CA THR A 769 -21.57 -13.54 -15.01
C THR A 769 -21.92 -12.31 -14.17
N PRO A 770 -21.29 -11.14 -14.41
CA PRO A 770 -21.64 -9.88 -13.76
C PRO A 770 -23.15 -9.57 -13.71
N ASP A 771 -23.61 -9.01 -12.60
CA ASP A 771 -24.93 -8.40 -12.44
C ASP A 771 -24.73 -6.95 -11.94
N PRO A 772 -24.22 -6.02 -12.78
CA PRO A 772 -23.88 -4.66 -12.36
C PRO A 772 -25.11 -3.78 -12.10
N ALA A 773 -26.28 -4.19 -12.60
CA ALA A 773 -27.56 -3.56 -12.29
C ALA A 773 -28.12 -4.04 -10.94
N GLY A 774 -27.87 -5.30 -10.55
CA GLY A 774 -28.44 -5.93 -9.36
C GLY A 774 -29.82 -6.56 -9.62
N GLU A 775 -30.14 -6.88 -10.87
CA GLU A 775 -31.46 -7.35 -11.29
C GLU A 775 -31.83 -8.69 -10.66
N LEU A 776 -30.85 -9.53 -10.33
CA LEU A 776 -31.07 -10.83 -9.70
C LEU A 776 -30.88 -10.82 -8.18
N GLU A 777 -30.55 -9.68 -7.57
CA GLU A 777 -30.17 -9.58 -6.15
C GLU A 777 -31.24 -10.08 -5.17
N ARG A 778 -32.50 -10.12 -5.61
CA ARG A 778 -33.64 -10.61 -4.81
C ARG A 778 -34.50 -11.65 -5.55
N GLN A 779 -34.02 -12.19 -6.67
CA GLN A 779 -34.78 -13.13 -7.49
C GLN A 779 -34.23 -14.56 -7.35
N LYS A 780 -35.11 -15.55 -7.15
CA LYS A 780 -34.71 -16.97 -7.20
C LYS A 780 -34.44 -17.33 -8.66
N ILE A 781 -33.20 -17.70 -8.99
CA ILE A 781 -32.90 -18.22 -10.33
C ILE A 781 -33.52 -19.62 -10.46
N THR A 782 -34.49 -19.76 -11.36
CA THR A 782 -35.23 -20.99 -11.67
C THR A 782 -34.84 -21.61 -13.00
N GLY A 783 -33.84 -21.06 -13.70
CA GLY A 783 -33.35 -21.65 -14.95
C GLY A 783 -32.25 -20.87 -15.64
N ILE A 784 -31.67 -21.47 -16.68
CA ILE A 784 -30.70 -20.85 -17.60
C ILE A 784 -31.18 -21.14 -19.02
N ILE A 785 -31.09 -20.15 -19.90
CA ILE A 785 -31.26 -20.25 -21.34
C ILE A 785 -29.96 -19.81 -22.00
N GLY A 786 -29.42 -20.66 -22.87
CA GLY A 786 -28.18 -20.37 -23.57
C GLY A 786 -27.98 -21.25 -24.80
N LYS A 787 -26.76 -21.23 -25.33
CA LYS A 787 -26.31 -22.12 -26.40
C LYS A 787 -24.84 -22.47 -26.21
N LEU A 788 -24.48 -23.67 -26.62
CA LEU A 788 -23.11 -24.08 -26.83
C LEU A 788 -22.82 -23.96 -28.32
N VAL A 789 -21.86 -23.13 -28.71
CA VAL A 789 -21.39 -22.98 -30.09
C VAL A 789 -20.12 -23.81 -30.25
N VAL A 790 -20.04 -24.60 -31.32
CA VAL A 790 -18.87 -25.37 -31.71
C VAL A 790 -18.25 -24.74 -32.96
N HIS A 791 -16.98 -24.37 -32.87
CA HIS A 791 -16.23 -23.71 -33.94
C HIS A 791 -15.35 -24.72 -34.68
N MET A 792 -15.87 -25.26 -35.78
CA MET A 792 -15.19 -26.27 -36.61
C MET A 792 -14.27 -25.57 -37.64
N PRO A 793 -12.93 -25.67 -37.54
CA PRO A 793 -12.02 -25.12 -38.55
C PRO A 793 -12.10 -25.92 -39.87
N LEU A 794 -12.42 -25.24 -40.97
CA LEU A 794 -12.45 -25.81 -42.33
C LEU A 794 -11.11 -25.62 -43.05
N LYS A 795 -10.49 -24.45 -42.88
CA LYS A 795 -9.13 -24.15 -43.33
C LYS A 795 -8.38 -23.42 -42.23
N MET A 796 -7.13 -23.80 -42.02
CA MET A 796 -6.25 -23.23 -41.01
C MET A 796 -4.99 -22.66 -41.66
N SER A 797 -4.52 -21.56 -41.09
CA SER A 797 -3.22 -20.95 -41.40
C SER A 797 -2.42 -20.76 -40.10
N ARG A 798 -1.15 -20.39 -40.22
CA ARG A 798 -0.27 -20.12 -39.08
C ARG A 798 0.47 -18.79 -39.27
N ALA A 799 0.65 -18.06 -38.18
CA ALA A 799 1.62 -16.98 -38.08
C ALA A 799 2.59 -17.33 -36.93
N SER A 800 3.88 -16.97 -37.04
CA SER A 800 4.88 -17.30 -36.03
C SER A 800 5.75 -16.10 -35.64
N VAL A 801 6.26 -16.13 -34.41
CA VAL A 801 7.23 -15.15 -33.89
C VAL A 801 8.18 -15.87 -32.93
N ARG A 802 9.37 -15.30 -32.67
CA ARG A 802 10.25 -15.81 -31.60
C ARG A 802 9.55 -15.66 -30.24
N ALA A 803 9.53 -16.71 -29.43
CA ALA A 803 8.72 -16.78 -28.22
C ALA A 803 9.15 -15.79 -27.14
N LEU A 804 10.44 -15.52 -27.03
CA LEU A 804 11.00 -14.52 -26.09
C LEU A 804 11.05 -13.11 -26.70
N LYS A 805 10.38 -12.88 -27.85
CA LYS A 805 10.21 -11.53 -28.41
C LYS A 805 9.04 -10.82 -27.73
N LEU A 806 9.31 -10.11 -26.64
CA LEU A 806 8.36 -9.16 -26.04
C LEU A 806 7.91 -8.13 -27.10
N GLY A 807 6.61 -7.84 -27.19
CA GLY A 807 6.02 -7.06 -28.28
C GLY A 807 5.96 -7.79 -29.63
N GLY A 808 6.39 -9.06 -29.68
CA GLY A 808 6.28 -9.92 -30.85
C GLY A 808 4.83 -10.18 -31.21
N ARG A 809 4.41 -9.70 -32.38
CA ARG A 809 3.06 -9.85 -32.93
C ARG A 809 3.02 -10.96 -33.97
N MET A 810 2.12 -11.92 -33.76
CA MET A 810 1.65 -12.85 -34.78
C MET A 810 0.33 -12.29 -35.32
N GLU A 811 0.23 -12.00 -36.61
CA GLU A 811 -0.98 -11.45 -37.23
C GLU A 811 -1.42 -12.33 -38.41
N ALA A 812 -2.73 -12.55 -38.53
CA ALA A 812 -3.30 -13.28 -39.65
C ALA A 812 -3.10 -12.53 -40.97
N THR A 813 -2.89 -13.25 -42.06
CA THR A 813 -2.73 -12.70 -43.42
C THR A 813 -3.91 -11.85 -43.90
N ASP A 814 -5.12 -12.11 -43.39
CA ASP A 814 -6.35 -11.33 -43.64
C ASP A 814 -6.65 -10.28 -42.55
N LYS A 815 -5.74 -10.12 -41.58
CA LYS A 815 -5.86 -9.28 -40.37
C LYS A 815 -7.08 -9.57 -39.49
N SER A 816 -7.70 -10.73 -39.65
CA SER A 816 -8.89 -11.10 -38.87
C SER A 816 -8.62 -11.34 -37.38
N ILE A 817 -7.41 -11.77 -37.04
CA ILE A 817 -6.95 -12.00 -35.67
C ILE A 817 -5.45 -11.72 -35.54
N ALA A 818 -5.02 -11.21 -34.38
CA ALA A 818 -3.62 -11.11 -34.01
C ALA A 818 -3.40 -11.50 -32.55
N ALA A 819 -2.19 -11.96 -32.22
CA ALA A 819 -1.73 -12.25 -30.87
C ALA A 819 -0.36 -11.57 -30.64
N THR A 820 -0.28 -10.69 -29.65
CA THR A 820 0.94 -9.94 -29.32
C THR A 820 1.45 -10.35 -27.94
N ILE A 821 2.73 -10.73 -27.83
CA ILE A 821 3.37 -11.07 -26.55
C ILE A 821 3.48 -9.80 -25.68
N THR A 822 2.79 -9.76 -24.55
CA THR A 822 2.72 -8.58 -23.66
C THR A 822 3.44 -8.75 -22.33
N GLU A 823 3.64 -9.99 -21.87
CA GLU A 823 4.40 -10.30 -20.65
C GLU A 823 5.09 -11.67 -20.79
N ILE A 824 6.33 -11.77 -20.31
CA ILE A 824 7.14 -12.99 -20.21
C ILE A 824 7.59 -13.13 -18.75
N ARG A 825 7.53 -14.34 -18.20
CA ARG A 825 8.02 -14.73 -16.86
C ARG A 825 8.93 -15.95 -16.97
N GLN A 826 9.48 -16.39 -15.84
CA GLN A 826 10.33 -17.58 -15.75
C GLN A 826 9.68 -18.88 -16.27
N ASP A 827 8.35 -18.98 -16.15
CA ASP A 827 7.54 -20.17 -16.45
C ASP A 827 6.35 -19.89 -17.39
N GLN A 828 6.06 -18.62 -17.70
CA GLN A 828 4.81 -18.20 -18.37
C GLN A 828 5.04 -17.17 -19.47
N ILE A 829 4.22 -17.25 -20.53
CA ILE A 829 4.16 -16.23 -21.60
C ILE A 829 2.70 -15.79 -21.76
N SER A 830 2.46 -14.47 -21.72
CA SER A 830 1.13 -13.86 -21.87
C SER A 830 0.99 -13.09 -23.18
N PHE A 831 -0.20 -13.18 -23.76
CA PHE A 831 -0.57 -12.63 -25.05
C PHE A 831 -1.82 -11.76 -24.91
N LEU A 832 -1.81 -10.59 -25.56
CA LEU A 832 -3.01 -9.86 -25.92
C LEU A 832 -3.51 -10.37 -27.27
N ILE A 833 -4.77 -10.80 -27.34
CA ILE A 833 -5.45 -11.22 -28.57
C ILE A 833 -6.38 -10.09 -29.04
N GLU A 834 -6.29 -9.77 -30.33
CA GLU A 834 -7.06 -8.73 -31.00
C GLU A 834 -7.78 -9.30 -32.23
N GLY A 835 -8.92 -8.71 -32.59
CA GLY A 835 -9.76 -9.19 -33.70
C GLY A 835 -10.74 -10.29 -33.29
N ASP A 836 -11.13 -11.13 -34.26
CA ASP A 836 -12.08 -12.23 -34.09
C ASP A 836 -11.43 -13.40 -33.34
N THR A 837 -11.51 -13.36 -32.00
CA THR A 837 -10.99 -14.40 -31.11
C THR A 837 -11.60 -15.77 -31.38
N SER A 838 -12.78 -15.85 -31.99
CA SER A 838 -13.42 -17.12 -32.36
C SER A 838 -12.78 -17.80 -33.58
N ARG A 839 -11.70 -17.22 -34.15
CA ARG A 839 -10.79 -17.86 -35.11
C ARG A 839 -9.54 -18.49 -34.47
N LEU A 840 -9.31 -18.31 -33.16
CA LEU A 840 -8.13 -18.80 -32.46
C LEU A 840 -8.18 -20.33 -32.29
N VAL A 841 -7.47 -21.06 -33.14
CA VAL A 841 -7.43 -22.54 -33.03
C VAL A 841 -6.42 -22.97 -31.97
N HIS A 842 -5.20 -22.39 -31.96
CA HIS A 842 -4.19 -22.69 -30.93
C HIS A 842 -3.11 -21.60 -30.84
N LEU A 843 -2.57 -21.35 -29.65
CA LEU A 843 -1.23 -20.75 -29.47
C LEU A 843 -0.26 -21.85 -29.03
N VAL A 844 0.81 -22.07 -29.77
CA VAL A 844 1.68 -23.25 -29.64
C VAL A 844 3.12 -22.84 -29.34
N PRO A 845 3.70 -23.23 -28.19
CA PRO A 845 5.14 -23.10 -27.92
C PRO A 845 5.93 -24.20 -28.65
N ILE A 846 6.97 -23.80 -29.40
CA ILE A 846 7.75 -24.68 -30.27
C ILE A 846 9.25 -24.55 -29.99
N THR A 847 9.95 -25.69 -29.85
CA THR A 847 11.42 -25.74 -29.66
C THR A 847 12.19 -25.62 -30.98
N ALA A 848 13.50 -25.37 -30.90
CA ALA A 848 14.43 -25.42 -32.03
C ALA A 848 14.31 -26.70 -32.87
N GLY A 849 14.04 -27.84 -32.23
CA GLY A 849 13.80 -29.13 -32.88
C GLY A 849 12.44 -29.27 -33.58
N LYS A 850 11.67 -28.18 -33.73
CA LYS A 850 10.31 -28.12 -34.28
C LYS A 850 9.31 -29.06 -33.58
N LYS A 851 9.46 -29.17 -32.26
CA LYS A 851 8.57 -29.97 -31.39
C LYS A 851 7.66 -29.04 -30.58
N ILE A 852 6.43 -29.46 -30.34
CA ILE A 852 5.50 -28.75 -29.45
C ILE A 852 5.90 -29.05 -28.01
N LEU A 853 6.04 -28.01 -27.19
CA LEU A 853 6.16 -28.16 -25.74
C LEU A 853 4.79 -28.44 -25.12
N PRO A 854 4.69 -29.37 -24.15
CA PRO A 854 3.49 -29.49 -23.34
C PRO A 854 3.25 -28.21 -22.52
N LEU A 855 1.98 -27.92 -22.26
CA LEU A 855 1.52 -26.81 -21.43
C LEU A 855 1.01 -27.40 -20.11
N LYS A 856 1.46 -26.86 -18.98
CA LYS A 856 0.99 -27.25 -17.63
C LYS A 856 -0.34 -26.58 -17.30
N ASN A 857 -0.49 -25.32 -17.68
CA ASN A 857 -1.75 -24.56 -17.62
C ASN A 857 -1.92 -23.68 -18.85
N ILE A 858 -3.18 -23.35 -19.16
CA ILE A 858 -3.59 -22.30 -20.09
C ILE A 858 -4.67 -21.48 -19.39
N THR A 859 -4.45 -20.16 -19.26
CA THR A 859 -5.41 -19.25 -18.63
C THR A 859 -5.97 -18.27 -19.66
N TYR A 860 -7.30 -18.16 -19.71
CA TYR A 860 -8.01 -17.13 -20.48
C TYR A 860 -8.61 -16.10 -19.53
N ARG A 861 -8.51 -14.81 -19.88
CA ARG A 861 -9.23 -13.72 -19.21
C ARG A 861 -9.77 -12.72 -20.22
N TYR A 862 -10.92 -12.16 -19.92
CA TYR A 862 -11.49 -11.03 -20.65
C TYR A 862 -11.55 -9.83 -19.70
N GLU A 863 -10.68 -8.86 -19.94
CA GLU A 863 -10.44 -7.70 -19.08
C GLU A 863 -10.43 -6.45 -19.98
N ASP A 864 -11.15 -5.38 -19.61
CA ASP A 864 -11.19 -4.10 -20.34
C ASP A 864 -11.50 -4.21 -21.85
N GLY A 865 -12.40 -5.13 -22.21
CA GLY A 865 -12.78 -5.40 -23.61
C GLY A 865 -11.73 -6.18 -24.43
N LYS A 866 -10.69 -6.72 -23.77
CA LYS A 866 -9.55 -7.37 -24.40
C LYS A 866 -9.39 -8.81 -23.91
N THR A 867 -9.07 -9.72 -24.83
CA THR A 867 -8.79 -11.11 -24.49
C THR A 867 -7.30 -11.28 -24.17
N ARG A 868 -7.00 -11.74 -22.97
CA ARG A 868 -5.65 -12.11 -22.51
C ARG A 868 -5.55 -13.63 -22.40
N VAL A 869 -4.46 -14.18 -22.93
CA VAL A 869 -4.15 -15.62 -22.83
C VAL A 869 -2.78 -15.77 -22.18
N THR A 870 -2.64 -16.65 -21.19
CA THR A 870 -1.36 -16.98 -20.55
C THR A 870 -1.10 -18.47 -20.69
N LEU A 871 0.10 -18.80 -21.16
CA LEU A 871 0.59 -20.16 -21.39
C LEU A 871 1.70 -20.49 -20.40
N GLU A 872 1.66 -21.67 -19.80
CA GLU A 872 2.71 -22.18 -18.91
C GLU A 872 3.42 -23.40 -19.55
N PRO A 873 4.40 -23.19 -20.46
CA PRO A 873 5.14 -24.27 -21.11
C PRO A 873 6.09 -24.97 -20.14
N VAL A 874 6.18 -26.30 -20.25
CA VAL A 874 7.06 -27.14 -19.40
C VAL A 874 7.91 -28.10 -20.21
N GLY A 875 9.07 -28.47 -19.65
CA GLY A 875 9.95 -29.48 -20.25
C GLY A 875 10.69 -29.06 -21.52
N GLY A 876 11.05 -27.77 -21.64
CA GLY A 876 11.97 -27.22 -22.63
C GLY A 876 11.78 -25.71 -22.86
N ILE A 877 12.79 -25.04 -23.43
CA ILE A 877 12.73 -23.60 -23.79
C ILE A 877 11.92 -23.43 -25.10
N PRO A 878 10.91 -22.55 -25.17
CA PRO A 878 10.26 -22.19 -26.43
C PRO A 878 11.16 -21.24 -27.25
N GLU A 879 11.48 -21.60 -28.49
CA GLU A 879 12.16 -20.67 -29.42
C GLU A 879 11.13 -19.87 -30.22
N TYR A 880 10.01 -20.50 -30.61
CA TYR A 880 8.94 -19.91 -31.40
C TYR A 880 7.59 -20.08 -30.73
N MET A 881 6.71 -19.09 -30.96
CA MET A 881 5.26 -19.24 -30.80
C MET A 881 4.64 -19.32 -32.18
N GLU A 882 3.71 -20.26 -32.38
CA GLU A 882 2.79 -20.28 -33.52
C GLU A 882 1.37 -19.95 -33.07
N LEU A 883 0.77 -18.93 -33.71
CA LEU A 883 -0.66 -18.67 -33.74
C LEU A 883 -1.25 -19.49 -34.89
N ILE A 884 -1.97 -20.56 -34.55
CA ILE A 884 -2.80 -21.32 -35.50
C ILE A 884 -4.20 -20.70 -35.48
N TYR A 885 -4.68 -20.29 -36.65
CA TYR A 885 -5.97 -19.61 -36.79
C TYR A 885 -6.79 -20.15 -37.96
N ALA A 886 -8.12 -20.13 -37.83
CA ALA A 886 -9.04 -20.52 -38.88
C ALA A 886 -9.21 -19.37 -39.89
N THR A 887 -8.90 -19.61 -41.16
CA THR A 887 -9.24 -18.72 -42.28
C THR A 887 -10.67 -18.97 -42.77
N GLU A 888 -11.12 -20.21 -42.67
CA GLU A 888 -12.51 -20.62 -42.91
C GLU A 888 -12.95 -21.55 -41.78
N LYS A 889 -14.19 -21.37 -41.30
CA LYS A 889 -14.78 -22.19 -40.24
C LYS A 889 -16.29 -22.31 -40.39
N GLN A 890 -16.87 -23.32 -39.76
CA GLN A 890 -18.32 -23.46 -39.59
C GLN A 890 -18.69 -23.42 -38.10
N MET A 891 -19.79 -22.73 -37.78
CA MET A 891 -20.34 -22.68 -36.43
C MET A 891 -21.55 -23.61 -36.33
N LEU A 892 -21.52 -24.55 -35.40
CA LEU A 892 -22.67 -25.40 -35.05
C LEU A 892 -23.24 -24.92 -33.71
N GLN A 893 -24.53 -24.62 -33.63
CA GLN A 893 -25.14 -24.04 -32.43
C GLN A 893 -26.11 -25.02 -31.77
N PHE A 894 -25.85 -25.36 -30.51
CA PHE A 894 -26.61 -26.30 -29.69
C PHE A 894 -27.32 -25.53 -28.56
N PRO A 895 -28.57 -25.06 -28.77
CA PRO A 895 -29.31 -24.30 -27.75
C PRO A 895 -29.74 -25.20 -26.57
N PHE A 896 -29.78 -24.63 -25.37
CA PHE A 896 -30.21 -25.33 -24.15
C PHE A 896 -31.19 -24.51 -23.29
N ASP A 897 -32.15 -25.23 -22.70
CA ASP A 897 -33.16 -24.74 -21.75
C ASP A 897 -33.07 -25.61 -20.47
N VAL A 898 -32.76 -24.98 -19.33
CA VAL A 898 -32.63 -25.67 -18.04
C VAL A 898 -33.56 -25.00 -17.01
N ARG A 899 -34.30 -25.78 -16.21
CA ARG A 899 -35.32 -25.29 -15.25
C ARG A 899 -35.25 -25.99 -13.90
N PHE A 900 -34.84 -25.30 -12.85
CA PHE A 900 -34.47 -25.85 -11.53
C PHE A 900 -35.65 -26.11 -10.60
#